data_AF-A0A7J7CIU0-F1
#
_entry.id   AF-A0A7J7CIU0-F1
#
_cell.length_a   1.000
_cell.length_b   1.000
_cell.length_c   1.000
_cell.angle_alpha   90.00
_cell.angle_beta   90.00
_cell.angle_gamma   90.00
#
_symmetry.space_group_name_H-M   'P 1'
#
loop_
_entity.id
_entity.type
_entity.pdbx_description
1 polymer ?
#
loop_
_entity_poly.entity_id
_entity_poly.type
_entity_poly.pdbx_seq_one_letter_code
_entity_poly.pdbx_strand_id
1 'polypeptide(L)'
;MQKQLKHRKPRLIEQIKLMEFSLGSSPPSLGLQGARWSTSGDQKFMRLGFDWDTCDMSILLHAKLAKPLRGTARIVINSLHIKGDLLFVPILDGKSILYSFISTPEVRIGVAFGSGGSQSLPATELPGVSSWLVKLFTDTLVKTLVEPRRRCYSLPAVDLRKKAVGGIIYVTVISAGNLFRSNLKGSPSRKHSFSLNGSLEEHNSDKDLRTFVEVELEELTRRTAVKKGSDPKWDSTFNMILHEESGTLRFHLYECNPGSVKYDYLASCEIKVKYVADDSTIFWAIGPQSGVIAKSVEFCGKEVEMVVPFEGVSAGELTVRLVLKEWQFADGSHSLGKFHAASPLSLYGSSNFLTRTGRKINVSVVEGKEFLVKDKSGKCGTYTKLQYGKAFMKTRTAHTPNPIWNQKFEFDEIGGGEYLKIKCYTEDLFGDEHIGSARVNLEGLADGTVRDVWVPLEKVNSGELRLQIEAVRVDDNESRGAGSGKGWIELVLVEARDLIAADLRGTSDPYVRVQYGNFKKRTKVMYKTLNPQWHQTLEFTDDGSPLVLHVKDHNSLLPTSSIGDCAVEYRRLPPNQMADKWIPLQGVKRGEIRIQITRKVPDLQKKTSLDSESSSTKAHQISSQMKQMMAKVQSLIDEGNLEALSTTLSELESLQDTQEEYMLQIETEETLLLNKIKQVGQEIFSSSSPPSHSRRSIGE
;
A
#
# COMPACT_ATOMS: atom_id res chain seq x y z
N MET A 1 6.46 9.64 6.35
CA MET A 1 6.47 9.22 7.77
C MET A 1 5.94 7.79 7.99
N GLN A 2 4.75 7.42 7.46
CA GLN A 2 4.14 6.09 7.64
C GLN A 2 5.05 4.91 7.23
N LYS A 3 5.77 5.03 6.10
CA LYS A 3 6.79 4.04 5.70
C LYS A 3 7.88 3.88 6.78
N GLN A 4 8.38 4.97 7.36
CA GLN A 4 9.44 4.96 8.38
C GLN A 4 8.96 4.40 9.73
N LEU A 5 7.70 4.65 10.12
CA LEU A 5 7.08 4.06 11.32
C LEU A 5 7.14 2.53 11.33
N LYS A 6 6.99 1.88 10.16
CA LYS A 6 7.05 0.41 10.04
C LYS A 6 8.47 -0.15 10.18
N HIS A 7 9.48 0.58 9.70
CA HIS A 7 10.86 0.11 9.61
C HIS A 7 11.71 0.45 10.84
N ARG A 8 11.41 1.57 11.51
CA ARG A 8 12.21 2.09 12.65
C ARG A 8 11.52 1.95 14.00
N LYS A 9 10.54 1.05 14.15
CA LYS A 9 9.78 0.87 15.40
C LYS A 9 10.65 0.36 16.57
N PRO A 10 10.34 0.71 17.83
CA PRO A 10 11.03 0.18 19.01
C PRO A 10 10.84 -1.33 19.15
N ARG A 11 11.76 -2.02 19.83
CA ARG A 11 11.67 -3.47 20.08
C ARG A 11 10.40 -3.89 20.83
N LEU A 12 9.82 -2.96 21.60
CA LEU A 12 8.56 -3.15 22.33
C LEU A 12 7.32 -3.17 21.42
N ILE A 13 7.44 -2.74 20.16
CA ILE A 13 6.34 -2.67 19.19
C ILE A 13 6.57 -3.72 18.09
N GLU A 14 5.74 -4.75 18.07
CA GLU A 14 5.74 -5.80 17.04
C GLU A 14 5.14 -5.29 15.73
N GLN A 15 4.09 -4.45 15.79
CA GLN A 15 3.44 -3.89 14.62
C GLN A 15 2.83 -2.54 14.97
N ILE A 16 2.86 -1.59 14.03
CA ILE A 16 2.20 -0.30 14.17
C ILE A 16 1.42 0.02 12.90
N LYS A 17 0.20 0.53 13.07
CA LYS A 17 -0.70 0.95 11.98
C LYS A 17 -1.23 2.36 12.27
N LEU A 18 -1.25 3.19 11.24
CA LEU A 18 -1.96 4.47 11.27
C LEU A 18 -3.44 4.19 11.06
N MET A 19 -4.28 4.67 11.97
CA MET A 19 -5.74 4.51 11.93
C MET A 19 -6.44 5.80 11.54
N GLU A 20 -5.96 6.92 12.06
CA GLU A 20 -6.53 8.25 11.83
C GLU A 20 -5.41 9.27 11.70
N PHE A 21 -5.61 10.29 10.88
CA PHE A 21 -4.66 11.37 10.66
C PHE A 21 -5.40 12.68 10.43
N SER A 22 -5.26 13.59 11.39
CA SER A 22 -5.70 14.99 11.32
C SER A 22 -4.59 15.88 11.87
N LEU A 23 -4.27 16.95 11.15
CA LEU A 23 -3.30 17.98 11.56
C LEU A 23 -3.96 19.19 12.22
N GLY A 24 -5.30 19.19 12.33
CA GLY A 24 -6.06 20.30 12.87
C GLY A 24 -6.44 21.38 11.89
N SER A 25 -7.06 22.42 12.47
CA SER A 25 -7.44 23.66 11.79
C SER A 25 -6.42 24.79 11.95
N SER A 26 -5.49 24.69 12.91
CA SER A 26 -4.50 25.73 13.22
C SER A 26 -3.29 25.71 12.26
N PRO A 27 -3.14 26.69 11.35
CA PRO A 27 -2.04 26.74 10.40
C PRO A 27 -0.71 27.19 11.07
N PRO A 28 0.44 26.91 10.45
CA PRO A 28 1.72 27.44 10.90
C PRO A 28 1.78 28.96 10.72
N SER A 29 2.46 29.65 11.64
CA SER A 29 2.81 31.06 11.50
C SER A 29 4.15 31.20 10.76
N LEU A 30 4.19 32.14 9.81
CA LEU A 30 5.34 32.40 8.95
C LEU A 30 5.76 33.86 9.08
N GLY A 31 7.07 34.09 9.27
CA GLY A 31 7.65 35.42 9.18
C GLY A 31 7.21 36.38 10.29
N LEU A 32 6.87 35.90 11.50
CA LEU A 32 6.52 36.75 12.65
C LEU A 32 7.63 37.76 13.01
N GLN A 33 8.89 37.43 12.71
CA GLN A 33 10.05 38.31 12.89
C GLN A 33 10.49 39.00 11.58
N GLY A 34 9.64 38.98 10.55
CA GLY A 34 9.89 39.47 9.20
C GLY A 34 10.46 38.42 8.26
N ALA A 35 10.29 38.65 6.96
CA ALA A 35 10.94 37.91 5.89
C ALA A 35 12.11 38.74 5.32
N ARG A 36 13.28 38.12 5.16
CA ARG A 36 14.49 38.79 4.66
C ARG A 36 14.89 38.19 3.32
N TRP A 37 14.85 39.00 2.27
CA TRP A 37 15.42 38.65 0.98
C TRP A 37 16.93 38.88 0.97
N SER A 38 17.65 38.02 0.29
CA SER A 38 19.10 38.11 0.11
C SER A 38 19.47 37.51 -1.24
N THR A 39 20.62 37.92 -1.76
CA THR A 39 21.13 37.47 -3.06
C THR A 39 22.55 36.95 -2.86
N SER A 40 22.87 35.78 -3.41
CA SER A 40 24.23 35.24 -3.47
C SER A 40 24.50 34.80 -4.90
N GLY A 41 25.47 35.44 -5.56
CA GLY A 41 25.64 35.32 -7.01
C GLY A 41 24.36 35.76 -7.74
N ASP A 42 23.91 34.93 -8.69
CA ASP A 42 22.65 35.16 -9.43
C ASP A 42 21.41 34.62 -8.72
N GLN A 43 21.58 33.95 -7.56
CA GLN A 43 20.49 33.28 -6.87
C GLN A 43 19.90 34.15 -5.76
N LYS A 44 18.60 34.44 -5.87
CA LYS A 44 17.81 35.09 -4.81
C LYS A 44 17.27 34.05 -3.85
N PHE A 45 17.24 34.36 -2.57
CA PHE A 45 16.61 33.54 -1.54
C PHE A 45 15.97 34.39 -0.44
N MET A 46 14.94 33.86 0.19
CA MET A 46 14.20 34.48 1.28
C MET A 46 14.37 33.65 2.55
N ARG A 47 14.72 34.30 3.66
CA ARG A 47 14.75 33.71 5.00
C ARG A 47 13.52 34.16 5.77
N LEU A 48 12.82 33.25 6.42
CA LEU A 48 11.71 33.57 7.32
C LEU A 48 11.64 32.60 8.50
N GLY A 49 11.20 33.09 9.65
CA GLY A 49 10.86 32.24 10.78
C GLY A 49 9.62 31.39 10.48
N PHE A 50 9.63 30.15 10.95
CA PHE A 50 8.53 29.20 10.94
C PHE A 50 8.23 28.80 12.37
N ASP A 51 6.97 28.92 12.78
CA ASP A 51 6.51 28.51 14.11
C ASP A 51 5.11 27.92 13.99
N TRP A 52 4.99 26.62 14.26
CA TRP A 52 3.74 25.89 14.24
C TRP A 52 3.52 25.21 15.58
N ASP A 53 2.68 25.81 16.41
CA ASP A 53 2.26 25.26 17.70
C ASP A 53 0.75 24.95 17.64
N THR A 54 0.37 23.68 17.73
CA THR A 54 -1.04 23.28 17.75
C THR A 54 -1.29 22.10 18.67
N CYS A 55 -2.41 22.19 19.40
CA CYS A 55 -3.00 21.11 20.19
C CYS A 55 -4.32 20.61 19.59
N ASP A 56 -4.76 21.25 18.51
CA ASP A 56 -5.88 20.78 17.70
C ASP A 56 -5.28 19.84 16.65
N MET A 57 -5.00 18.59 17.00
CA MET A 57 -4.62 17.56 16.04
C MET A 57 -4.90 16.17 16.61
N SER A 58 -5.03 15.18 15.73
CA SER A 58 -5.24 13.79 16.14
C SER A 58 -4.55 12.85 15.15
N ILE A 59 -3.48 12.20 15.59
CA ILE A 59 -2.89 11.08 14.86
C ILE A 59 -3.04 9.83 15.70
N LEU A 60 -3.99 8.96 15.35
CA LEU A 60 -4.23 7.70 16.04
C LEU A 60 -3.40 6.58 15.43
N LEU A 61 -2.53 6.01 16.24
CA LEU A 61 -1.72 4.83 15.92
C LEU A 61 -2.19 3.64 16.75
N HIS A 62 -2.40 2.51 16.09
CA HIS A 62 -2.65 1.22 16.75
C HIS A 62 -1.37 0.39 16.76
N ALA A 63 -0.89 0.03 17.95
CA ALA A 63 0.34 -0.71 18.16
C ALA A 63 0.07 -2.09 18.77
N LYS A 64 0.64 -3.13 18.18
CA LYS A 64 0.73 -4.47 18.77
C LYS A 64 2.04 -4.58 19.54
N LEU A 65 1.97 -4.90 20.83
CA LEU A 65 3.12 -4.92 21.73
C LEU A 65 3.84 -6.28 21.69
N ALA A 66 5.16 -6.24 21.67
CA ALA A 66 6.02 -7.41 21.77
C ALA A 66 6.15 -7.90 23.22
N LYS A 67 6.72 -9.09 23.44
CA LYS A 67 7.05 -9.58 24.79
C LYS A 67 8.07 -8.64 25.45
N PRO A 68 7.91 -8.26 26.74
CA PRO A 68 7.02 -8.87 27.75
C PRO A 68 5.61 -8.25 27.85
N LEU A 69 5.36 -7.08 27.24
CA LEU A 69 4.14 -6.27 27.44
C LEU A 69 2.84 -6.86 26.85
N ARG A 70 2.93 -7.84 25.92
CA ARG A 70 1.83 -8.61 25.28
C ARG A 70 0.45 -7.92 25.30
N GLY A 71 0.05 -7.30 24.19
CA GLY A 71 -1.28 -6.68 24.05
C GLY A 71 -1.37 -5.71 22.88
N THR A 72 -2.42 -4.90 22.86
CA THR A 72 -2.59 -3.79 21.91
C THR A 72 -2.66 -2.46 22.65
N ALA A 73 -1.99 -1.45 22.13
CA ALA A 73 -2.02 -0.08 22.66
C ALA A 73 -2.52 0.89 21.59
N ARG A 74 -3.29 1.90 22.02
CA ARG A 74 -3.65 3.05 21.21
C ARG A 74 -2.70 4.19 21.58
N ILE A 75 -2.01 4.75 20.61
CA ILE A 75 -1.11 5.89 20.79
C ILE A 75 -1.74 7.04 20.01
N VAL A 76 -2.00 8.16 20.67
CA VAL A 76 -2.60 9.35 20.08
C VAL A 76 -1.57 10.47 20.15
N ILE A 77 -1.22 11.05 19.01
CA ILE A 77 -0.49 12.31 18.97
C ILE A 77 -1.53 13.43 18.94
N ASN A 78 -1.51 14.31 19.93
CA ASN A 78 -2.51 15.36 20.11
C ASN A 78 -1.93 16.78 20.14
N SER A 79 -0.60 16.94 20.14
CA SER A 79 0.00 18.25 19.93
C SER A 79 1.32 18.17 19.16
N LEU A 80 1.64 19.24 18.47
CA LEU A 80 2.88 19.42 17.72
C LEU A 80 3.34 20.87 17.86
N HIS A 81 4.61 21.03 18.19
CA HIS A 81 5.29 22.31 18.11
C HIS A 81 6.54 22.16 17.24
N ILE A 82 6.63 22.89 16.13
CA ILE A 82 7.80 22.95 15.25
C ILE A 82 8.22 24.40 15.08
N LYS A 83 9.47 24.70 15.41
CA LYS A 83 10.04 26.05 15.31
C LYS A 83 11.41 26.04 14.64
N GLY A 84 11.64 26.93 13.69
CA GLY A 84 12.94 27.08 13.03
C GLY A 84 12.93 28.13 11.92
N ASP A 85 14.07 28.31 11.26
CA ASP A 85 14.20 29.26 10.14
C ASP A 85 14.13 28.53 8.80
N LEU A 86 13.23 28.98 7.92
CA LEU A 86 13.10 28.50 6.56
C LEU A 86 13.89 29.37 5.58
N LEU A 87 14.43 28.69 4.58
CA LEU A 87 15.05 29.24 3.39
C LEU A 87 14.17 28.90 2.18
N PHE A 88 13.71 29.91 1.45
CA PHE A 88 12.99 29.77 0.19
C PHE A 88 13.85 30.28 -0.95
N VAL A 89 13.94 29.52 -2.04
CA VAL A 89 14.78 29.84 -3.20
C VAL A 89 13.93 29.73 -4.46
N PRO A 90 13.50 30.84 -5.09
CA PRO A 90 12.86 30.79 -6.40
C PRO A 90 13.82 30.19 -7.43
N ILE A 91 13.29 29.29 -8.25
CA ILE A 91 13.98 28.63 -9.35
C ILE A 91 13.10 28.66 -10.60
N LEU A 92 13.68 28.40 -11.77
CA LEU A 92 12.95 28.36 -13.05
C LEU A 92 12.15 29.66 -13.29
N ASP A 93 12.80 30.81 -13.12
CA ASP A 93 12.21 32.15 -13.25
C ASP A 93 10.97 32.38 -12.38
N GLY A 94 10.93 31.76 -11.19
CA GLY A 94 9.82 31.89 -10.25
C GLY A 94 8.66 30.96 -10.51
N LYS A 95 8.74 30.03 -11.48
CA LYS A 95 7.74 28.97 -11.68
C LYS A 95 7.78 27.91 -10.58
N SER A 96 8.86 27.85 -9.82
CA SER A 96 9.01 26.90 -8.72
C SER A 96 9.82 27.52 -7.58
N ILE A 97 9.61 27.02 -6.38
CA ILE A 97 10.30 27.45 -5.17
C ILE A 97 10.86 26.24 -4.47
N LEU A 98 12.17 26.26 -4.21
CA LEU A 98 12.78 25.33 -3.28
C LEU A 98 12.65 25.84 -1.86
N TYR A 99 12.41 24.94 -0.91
CA TYR A 99 12.29 25.28 0.50
C TYR A 99 12.97 24.25 1.41
N SER A 100 13.60 24.73 2.48
CA SER A 100 14.31 23.95 3.49
C SER A 100 14.42 24.75 4.81
N PHE A 101 14.67 24.07 5.91
CA PHE A 101 15.15 24.65 7.16
C PHE A 101 16.65 24.90 7.08
N ILE A 102 17.10 26.07 7.55
CA ILE A 102 18.51 26.47 7.58
C ILE A 102 19.32 25.59 8.55
N SER A 103 18.69 25.17 9.64
CA SER A 103 19.26 24.31 10.68
C SER A 103 18.21 23.33 11.18
N THR A 104 18.60 22.35 12.00
CA THR A 104 17.64 21.40 12.60
C THR A 104 16.59 22.17 13.41
N PRO A 105 15.29 22.09 13.04
CA PRO A 105 14.24 22.80 13.75
C PRO A 105 14.01 22.15 15.12
N GLU A 106 13.51 22.95 16.06
CA GLU A 106 12.96 22.45 17.32
C GLU A 106 11.65 21.70 17.04
N VAL A 107 11.52 20.49 17.59
CA VAL A 107 10.32 19.66 17.43
C VAL A 107 9.90 19.14 18.80
N ARG A 108 8.65 19.40 19.19
CA ARG A 108 8.01 18.82 20.38
C ARG A 108 6.66 18.22 19.99
N ILE A 109 6.29 17.11 20.62
CA ILE A 109 5.08 16.35 20.29
C ILE A 109 4.41 15.90 21.58
N GLY A 110 3.10 16.15 21.71
CA GLY A 110 2.26 15.60 22.77
C GLY A 110 1.75 14.22 22.39
N VAL A 111 1.93 13.25 23.30
CA VAL A 111 1.53 11.85 23.07
C VAL A 111 0.68 11.36 24.25
N ALA A 112 -0.49 10.84 23.95
CA ALA A 112 -1.38 10.19 24.90
C ALA A 112 -1.51 8.68 24.59
N PHE A 113 -1.68 7.86 25.62
CA PHE A 113 -1.81 6.41 25.51
C PHE A 113 -3.18 5.94 26.01
N GLY A 114 -3.88 5.14 25.21
CA GLY A 114 -5.17 4.53 25.54
C GLY A 114 -5.06 3.01 25.72
N SER A 115 -5.70 2.47 26.77
CA SER A 115 -5.79 1.02 27.01
C SER A 115 -6.88 0.37 26.15
N GLY A 116 -6.57 -0.78 25.54
CA GLY A 116 -7.46 -1.53 24.64
C GLY A 116 -8.25 -2.68 25.30
N GLY A 117 -8.38 -2.75 26.63
CA GLY A 117 -9.14 -3.83 27.29
C GLY A 117 -9.16 -3.79 28.82
N SER A 118 -10.15 -4.45 29.41
CA SER A 118 -10.66 -4.41 30.80
C SER A 118 -9.76 -4.95 31.92
N GLN A 119 -8.44 -4.99 31.75
CA GLN A 119 -7.51 -5.21 32.87
C GLN A 119 -6.54 -4.05 32.94
N SER A 120 -6.75 -3.22 33.94
CA SER A 120 -6.04 -1.99 34.24
C SER A 120 -4.54 -2.21 34.43
N LEU A 121 -3.75 -1.71 33.48
CA LEU A 121 -2.56 -0.95 33.85
C LEU A 121 -2.96 0.53 33.75
N PRO A 122 -2.69 1.37 34.78
CA PRO A 122 -2.89 2.82 34.65
C PRO A 122 -2.10 3.30 33.44
N ALA A 123 -2.60 4.29 32.70
CA ALA A 123 -2.03 4.86 31.47
C ALA A 123 -0.50 5.02 31.54
N THR A 124 0.21 3.92 31.35
CA THR A 124 1.65 3.86 31.57
C THR A 124 2.21 4.24 30.24
N GLU A 125 2.85 5.40 30.18
CA GLU A 125 3.62 5.79 29.02
C GLU A 125 4.45 4.60 28.57
N LEU A 126 4.28 4.18 27.31
CA LEU A 126 5.13 3.12 26.77
C LEU A 126 6.56 3.68 26.77
N PRO A 127 7.50 3.10 27.55
CA PRO A 127 8.79 3.74 27.79
C PRO A 127 9.53 4.01 26.48
N GLY A 128 9.92 5.28 26.29
CA GLY A 128 10.67 5.71 25.12
C GLY A 128 9.88 5.83 23.82
N VAL A 129 8.56 5.60 23.79
CA VAL A 129 7.76 5.79 22.57
C VAL A 129 7.64 7.26 22.19
N SER A 130 7.40 8.15 23.15
CA SER A 130 7.32 9.60 22.90
C SER A 130 8.66 10.15 22.39
N SER A 131 9.78 9.79 23.03
CA SER A 131 11.12 10.22 22.57
C SER A 131 11.48 9.62 21.21
N TRP A 132 11.08 8.37 20.94
CA TRP A 132 11.23 7.74 19.65
C TRP A 132 10.45 8.48 18.55
N LEU A 133 9.19 8.87 18.80
CA LEU A 133 8.39 9.61 17.83
C LEU A 133 9.01 10.97 17.53
N VAL A 134 9.39 11.74 18.57
CA VAL A 134 10.09 13.02 18.39
C VAL A 134 11.35 12.83 17.55
N LYS A 135 12.21 11.88 17.92
CA LYS A 135 13.43 11.57 17.16
C LYS A 135 13.13 11.17 15.72
N LEU A 136 12.08 10.39 15.48
CA LEU A 136 11.69 9.97 14.13
C LEU A 136 11.27 11.16 13.27
N PHE A 137 10.49 12.10 13.82
CA PHE A 137 10.10 13.33 13.14
C PHE A 137 11.32 14.21 12.85
N THR A 138 12.15 14.50 13.86
CA THR A 138 13.36 15.31 13.71
C THR A 138 14.32 14.70 12.69
N ASP A 139 14.62 13.39 12.78
CA ASP A 139 15.47 12.68 11.82
C ASP A 139 14.90 12.78 10.39
N THR A 140 13.56 12.73 10.24
CA THR A 140 12.91 12.83 8.94
C THR A 140 13.04 14.24 8.36
N LEU A 141 12.86 15.28 9.17
CA LEU A 141 13.08 16.67 8.74
C LEU A 141 14.54 16.89 8.35
N VAL A 142 15.50 16.48 9.18
CA VAL A 142 16.94 16.59 8.91
C VAL A 142 17.34 15.90 7.60
N LYS A 143 16.74 14.74 7.32
CA LYS A 143 17.03 13.97 6.11
C LYS A 143 16.33 14.43 4.85
N THR A 144 15.32 15.31 4.94
CA THR A 144 14.50 15.66 3.77
C THR A 144 14.36 17.14 3.52
N LEU A 145 14.52 17.96 4.55
CA LEU A 145 14.15 19.38 4.54
C LEU A 145 15.15 20.27 5.29
N VAL A 146 16.26 19.77 5.85
CA VAL A 146 17.31 20.63 6.44
C VAL A 146 18.46 20.77 5.45
N GLU A 147 19.00 21.98 5.32
CA GLU A 147 20.14 22.29 4.45
C GLU A 147 21.26 21.24 4.56
N PRO A 148 21.82 20.78 3.43
CA PRO A 148 21.60 21.27 2.06
C PRO A 148 20.35 20.68 1.36
N ARG A 149 19.54 19.86 2.07
CA ARG A 149 18.44 19.11 1.48
C ARG A 149 17.17 19.97 1.36
N ARG A 150 16.77 20.24 0.11
CA ARG A 150 15.62 21.10 -0.23
C ARG A 150 14.47 20.33 -0.86
N ARG A 151 13.24 20.71 -0.55
CA ARG A 151 12.03 20.27 -1.29
C ARG A 151 11.65 21.30 -2.34
N CYS A 152 10.94 20.87 -3.38
CA CYS A 152 10.47 21.73 -4.45
C CYS A 152 8.93 21.83 -4.44
N TYR A 153 8.43 23.06 -4.44
CA TYR A 153 7.04 23.39 -4.68
C TYR A 153 6.93 24.13 -6.02
N SER A 154 6.19 23.56 -6.97
CA SER A 154 5.94 24.23 -8.24
C SER A 154 4.69 25.09 -8.11
N LEU A 155 4.76 26.33 -8.59
CA LEU A 155 3.60 27.21 -8.68
C LEU A 155 2.83 26.84 -9.96
N PRO A 156 1.57 26.41 -9.88
CA PRO A 156 0.85 25.93 -11.06
C PRO A 156 0.51 27.11 -11.99
N ALA A 157 0.76 26.95 -13.29
CA ALA A 157 0.18 27.80 -14.33
C ALA A 157 -1.16 27.24 -14.84
N VAL A 158 -1.34 25.91 -14.79
CA VAL A 158 -2.56 25.15 -15.09
C VAL A 158 -2.57 23.90 -14.19
N ASP A 159 -3.64 23.65 -13.44
CA ASP A 159 -3.81 22.40 -12.68
C ASP A 159 -4.65 21.41 -13.50
N LEU A 160 -4.00 20.40 -14.07
CA LEU A 160 -4.67 19.36 -14.86
C LEU A 160 -5.43 18.34 -13.98
N ARG A 161 -5.34 18.45 -12.65
CA ARG A 161 -5.90 17.51 -11.65
C ARG A 161 -5.51 16.04 -11.87
N LYS A 162 -4.40 15.81 -12.59
CA LYS A 162 -3.79 14.49 -12.76
C LYS A 162 -2.98 14.15 -11.52
N LYS A 163 -3.17 12.96 -10.96
CA LYS A 163 -2.39 12.44 -9.83
C LYS A 163 -1.40 11.41 -10.34
N ALA A 164 -0.10 11.76 -10.38
CA ALA A 164 0.95 10.82 -10.72
C ALA A 164 1.14 9.78 -9.61
N VAL A 165 1.13 8.49 -9.98
CA VAL A 165 1.22 7.35 -9.05
C VAL A 165 2.47 6.50 -9.29
N GLY A 166 3.28 6.86 -10.28
CA GLY A 166 4.56 6.22 -10.57
C GLY A 166 5.07 6.59 -11.95
N GLY A 167 6.23 6.08 -12.35
CA GLY A 167 6.83 6.39 -13.64
C GLY A 167 8.05 5.55 -13.95
N ILE A 168 8.55 5.65 -15.18
CA ILE A 168 9.76 4.97 -15.63
C ILE A 168 10.79 6.02 -16.02
N ILE A 169 11.97 5.94 -15.42
CA ILE A 169 13.09 6.83 -15.70
C ILE A 169 14.31 6.03 -16.11
N TYR A 170 14.92 6.43 -17.23
CA TYR A 170 16.21 5.91 -17.67
C TYR A 170 17.30 6.82 -17.14
N VAL A 171 18.23 6.23 -16.41
CA VAL A 171 19.35 6.94 -15.78
C VAL A 171 20.63 6.46 -16.45
N THR A 172 21.27 7.33 -17.22
CA THR A 172 22.60 7.10 -17.76
C THR A 172 23.64 7.76 -16.85
N VAL A 173 24.53 6.96 -16.26
CA VAL A 173 25.74 7.45 -15.62
C VAL A 173 26.80 7.60 -16.70
N ILE A 174 27.08 8.84 -17.14
CA ILE A 174 27.97 9.12 -18.27
C ILE A 174 29.42 9.07 -17.78
N SER A 175 29.79 10.01 -16.91
CA SER A 175 31.17 10.17 -16.45
C SER A 175 31.23 10.89 -15.11
N ALA A 176 32.37 10.77 -14.44
CA ALA A 176 32.75 11.68 -13.36
C ALA A 176 34.02 12.42 -13.77
N GLY A 177 34.22 13.62 -13.23
CA GLY A 177 35.41 14.42 -13.46
C GLY A 177 36.06 14.86 -12.15
N ASN A 178 37.37 15.15 -12.22
CA ASN A 178 38.15 15.68 -11.10
C ASN A 178 38.20 14.77 -9.85
N LEU A 179 38.16 13.45 -10.03
CA LEU A 179 38.30 12.48 -8.93
C LEU A 179 39.77 12.28 -8.57
N PHE A 180 40.28 13.09 -7.63
CA PHE A 180 41.62 12.93 -7.09
C PHE A 180 41.55 12.43 -5.64
N ARG A 181 42.41 11.49 -5.24
CA ARG A 181 42.41 10.94 -3.86
C ARG A 181 42.62 12.01 -2.78
N SER A 182 43.32 13.09 -3.12
CA SER A 182 43.51 14.27 -2.26
C SER A 182 42.19 15.02 -2.00
N ASN A 183 41.26 15.02 -2.97
CA ASN A 183 40.02 15.77 -2.92
C ASN A 183 38.85 15.02 -2.27
N LEU A 184 38.92 13.69 -2.22
CA LEU A 184 37.83 12.80 -1.77
C LEU A 184 37.87 12.46 -0.27
N LYS A 185 38.86 12.94 0.49
CA LYS A 185 39.03 12.57 1.91
C LYS A 185 38.09 13.37 2.85
N GLY A 186 36.89 12.83 3.06
CA GLY A 186 35.95 13.22 4.11
C GLY A 186 35.72 12.13 5.18
N SER A 187 36.70 11.91 6.08
CA SER A 187 36.64 11.19 7.41
C SER A 187 36.66 9.64 7.49
N PRO A 188 37.07 9.05 8.63
CA PRO A 188 38.41 9.00 9.23
C PRO A 188 38.97 7.57 9.21
N SER A 189 40.15 7.35 8.63
CA SER A 189 40.86 6.08 8.80
C SER A 189 42.30 6.29 9.22
N ARG A 190 42.55 5.97 10.49
CA ARG A 190 43.80 5.52 11.11
C ARG A 190 45.07 6.29 10.72
N LYS A 191 45.54 7.11 11.66
CA LYS A 191 46.96 7.46 11.79
C LYS A 191 47.78 6.16 11.80
N HIS A 192 48.36 5.78 10.66
CA HIS A 192 49.59 5.02 10.66
C HIS A 192 50.73 6.02 10.64
N SER A 193 51.40 6.14 11.78
CA SER A 193 52.70 6.77 11.90
C SER A 193 53.68 6.07 10.97
N PHE A 194 54.09 6.74 9.90
CA PHE A 194 55.37 6.45 9.26
C PHE A 194 56.10 7.77 8.97
N SER A 195 57.32 7.75 9.50
CA SER A 195 58.51 8.59 9.39
C SER A 195 58.55 9.70 8.34
N LEU A 196 59.07 10.84 8.78
CA LEU A 196 59.70 11.87 7.96
C LEU A 196 60.77 11.26 7.05
N ASN A 197 60.61 11.42 5.74
CA ASN A 197 61.65 11.88 4.82
C ASN A 197 61.01 12.25 3.48
N GLY A 198 61.26 13.48 3.03
CA GLY A 198 60.64 14.05 1.84
C GLY A 198 61.20 13.50 0.54
N SER A 199 60.34 13.36 -0.46
CA SER A 199 60.60 13.74 -1.86
C SER A 199 59.27 13.76 -2.62
N LEU A 200 59.14 14.71 -3.55
CA LEU A 200 58.00 14.90 -4.45
C LEU A 200 57.70 13.61 -5.23
N GLU A 201 56.61 12.91 -4.91
CA GLU A 201 55.95 11.95 -5.81
C GLU A 201 54.42 11.99 -5.65
N GLU A 202 53.79 13.14 -5.90
CA GLU A 202 52.31 13.26 -5.87
C GLU A 202 51.64 12.97 -7.23
N HIS A 203 52.38 12.70 -8.32
CA HIS A 203 51.79 12.58 -9.66
C HIS A 203 51.51 11.15 -10.18
N ASN A 204 51.79 10.09 -9.43
CA ASN A 204 51.61 8.70 -9.90
C ASN A 204 50.49 7.90 -9.21
N SER A 205 49.87 8.41 -8.14
CA SER A 205 48.92 7.64 -7.31
C SER A 205 47.47 7.65 -7.81
N ASP A 206 47.07 8.65 -8.59
CA ASP A 206 45.69 8.79 -9.10
C ASP A 206 45.43 8.01 -10.41
N LYS A 207 46.48 7.54 -11.11
CA LYS A 207 46.32 6.66 -12.29
C LYS A 207 45.78 5.27 -11.96
N ASP A 208 45.81 4.88 -10.68
CA ASP A 208 45.35 3.59 -10.20
C ASP A 208 43.97 3.61 -9.51
N LEU A 209 43.34 4.78 -9.38
CA LEU A 209 41.96 4.90 -8.90
C LEU A 209 41.04 4.03 -9.76
N ARG A 210 40.37 3.07 -9.13
CA ARG A 210 39.37 2.21 -9.78
C ARG A 210 38.01 2.48 -9.16
N THR A 211 37.13 3.13 -9.88
CA THR A 211 35.86 3.62 -9.34
C THR A 211 34.66 3.05 -10.07
N PHE A 212 33.55 2.96 -9.35
CA PHE A 212 32.23 2.67 -9.90
C PHE A 212 31.18 3.47 -9.14
N VAL A 213 30.01 3.63 -9.74
CA VAL A 213 28.88 4.34 -9.16
C VAL A 213 27.76 3.35 -8.89
N GLU A 214 27.23 3.38 -7.68
CA GLU A 214 25.97 2.74 -7.33
C GLU A 214 24.85 3.78 -7.41
N VAL A 215 23.87 3.54 -8.28
CA VAL A 215 22.66 4.34 -8.43
C VAL A 215 21.56 3.71 -7.60
N GLU A 216 20.95 4.47 -6.71
CA GLU A 216 19.87 4.05 -5.83
C GLU A 216 18.62 4.90 -6.10
N LEU A 217 17.49 4.24 -6.33
CA LEU A 217 16.15 4.83 -6.33
C LEU A 217 15.25 3.98 -5.42
N GLU A 218 14.88 4.53 -4.27
CA GLU A 218 14.13 3.79 -3.26
C GLU A 218 14.83 2.48 -2.81
N GLU A 219 14.28 1.31 -3.12
CA GLU A 219 14.87 -0.02 -2.80
C GLU A 219 15.62 -0.62 -3.99
N LEU A 220 15.62 0.07 -5.14
CA LEU A 220 16.27 -0.37 -6.37
C LEU A 220 17.70 0.19 -6.43
N THR A 221 18.68 -0.71 -6.52
CA THR A 221 20.09 -0.35 -6.68
C THR A 221 20.68 -0.93 -7.96
N ARG A 222 21.53 -0.16 -8.64
CA ARG A 222 22.22 -0.54 -9.88
C ARG A 222 23.66 -0.07 -9.80
N ARG A 223 24.59 -0.84 -10.38
CA ARG A 223 26.03 -0.54 -10.32
C ARG A 223 26.62 -0.44 -11.70
N THR A 224 27.45 0.57 -11.93
CA THR A 224 28.26 0.66 -13.14
C THR A 224 29.42 -0.33 -13.10
N ALA A 225 30.04 -0.57 -14.26
CA ALA A 225 31.30 -1.29 -14.31
C ALA A 225 32.43 -0.50 -13.62
N VAL A 226 33.43 -1.20 -13.09
CA VAL A 226 34.62 -0.53 -12.53
C VAL A 226 35.45 0.06 -13.67
N LYS A 227 35.79 1.35 -13.56
CA LYS A 227 36.63 2.10 -14.52
C LYS A 227 37.82 2.71 -13.81
N LYS A 228 38.91 2.95 -14.55
CA LYS A 228 40.15 3.50 -14.00
C LYS A 228 40.28 4.99 -14.33
N GLY A 229 40.95 5.73 -13.45
CA GLY A 229 41.36 7.11 -13.67
C GLY A 229 40.53 8.15 -12.91
N SER A 230 40.97 9.41 -13.00
CA SER A 230 40.36 10.58 -12.39
C SER A 230 39.08 11.05 -13.09
N ASP A 231 38.93 10.70 -14.37
CA ASP A 231 37.83 11.13 -15.23
C ASP A 231 37.16 9.91 -15.91
N PRO A 232 36.63 8.95 -15.12
CA PRO A 232 36.06 7.72 -15.65
C PRO A 232 34.81 7.99 -16.49
N LYS A 233 34.70 7.29 -17.63
CA LYS A 233 33.48 7.19 -18.43
C LYS A 233 32.86 5.80 -18.31
N TRP A 234 31.62 5.75 -17.83
CA TRP A 234 30.88 4.51 -17.61
C TRP A 234 29.84 4.24 -18.68
N ASP A 235 29.17 5.26 -19.19
CA ASP A 235 28.10 5.19 -20.19
C ASP A 235 27.05 4.11 -19.90
N SER A 236 26.81 3.85 -18.61
CA SER A 236 25.94 2.78 -18.14
C SER A 236 24.53 3.30 -17.97
N THR A 237 23.56 2.69 -18.65
CA THR A 237 22.14 3.08 -18.59
C THR A 237 21.35 2.08 -17.78
N PHE A 238 20.55 2.58 -16.84
CA PHE A 238 19.70 1.77 -15.99
C PHE A 238 18.24 2.19 -16.15
N ASN A 239 17.37 1.19 -16.26
CA ASN A 239 15.93 1.38 -16.14
C ASN A 239 15.54 1.42 -14.65
N MET A 240 14.89 2.49 -14.21
CA MET A 240 14.46 2.67 -12.82
C MET A 240 12.97 3.01 -12.74
N ILE A 241 12.30 2.53 -11.70
CA ILE A 241 10.87 2.72 -11.48
C ILE A 241 10.65 3.71 -10.33
N LEU A 242 9.82 4.72 -10.59
CA LEU A 242 9.26 5.65 -9.60
C LEU A 242 7.93 5.08 -9.10
N HIS A 243 7.73 5.09 -7.78
CA HIS A 243 6.49 4.60 -7.17
C HIS A 243 5.56 5.71 -6.68
N GLU A 244 5.95 6.97 -6.84
CA GLU A 244 5.18 8.15 -6.41
C GLU A 244 5.40 9.28 -7.44
N GLU A 245 4.70 10.40 -7.26
CA GLU A 245 4.87 11.64 -8.05
C GLU A 245 6.27 12.29 -7.92
N SER A 246 7.09 11.81 -6.99
CA SER A 246 8.45 12.31 -6.78
C SER A 246 9.40 11.18 -6.39
N GLY A 247 10.70 11.39 -6.64
CA GLY A 247 11.74 10.43 -6.31
C GLY A 247 13.08 11.11 -6.05
N THR A 248 13.98 10.39 -5.40
CA THR A 248 15.36 10.81 -5.19
C THR A 248 16.30 9.74 -5.74
N LEU A 249 17.03 10.10 -6.78
CA LEU A 249 18.16 9.34 -7.30
C LEU A 249 19.38 9.66 -6.46
N ARG A 250 19.96 8.66 -5.79
CA ARG A 250 21.26 8.79 -5.12
C ARG A 250 22.33 8.11 -5.94
N PHE A 251 23.47 8.76 -6.04
CA PHE A 251 24.64 8.25 -6.72
C PHE A 251 25.76 8.14 -5.71
N HIS A 252 26.15 6.92 -5.36
CA HIS A 252 27.23 6.63 -4.42
C HIS A 252 28.48 6.23 -5.20
N LEU A 253 29.56 6.98 -5.01
CA LEU A 253 30.86 6.72 -5.62
C LEU A 253 31.69 5.83 -4.69
N TYR A 254 32.21 4.75 -5.25
CA TYR A 254 33.05 3.79 -4.53
C TYR A 254 34.39 3.57 -5.22
N GLU A 255 35.41 3.25 -4.44
CA GLU A 255 36.72 2.77 -4.88
C GLU A 255 36.84 1.24 -4.69
N CYS A 256 37.41 0.58 -5.70
CA CYS A 256 37.72 -0.84 -5.71
C CYS A 256 39.23 -1.06 -5.61
N ASN A 257 39.72 -1.31 -4.40
CA ASN A 257 41.13 -1.59 -4.16
C ASN A 257 41.49 -3.06 -4.54
N PRO A 258 42.50 -3.29 -5.41
CA PRO A 258 42.90 -4.64 -5.78
C PRO A 258 43.42 -5.40 -4.54
N GLY A 259 42.71 -6.46 -4.15
CA GLY A 259 43.02 -7.30 -2.99
C GLY A 259 42.10 -7.10 -1.78
N SER A 260 41.21 -6.09 -1.79
CA SER A 260 40.16 -5.94 -0.79
C SER A 260 38.83 -6.54 -1.27
N VAL A 261 38.15 -7.26 -0.38
CA VAL A 261 36.77 -7.74 -0.63
C VAL A 261 35.74 -6.62 -0.38
N LYS A 262 36.16 -5.52 0.26
CA LYS A 262 35.30 -4.37 0.59
C LYS A 262 35.63 -3.17 -0.31
N TYR A 263 34.57 -2.51 -0.76
CA TYR A 263 34.66 -1.24 -1.48
C TYR A 263 34.71 -0.08 -0.50
N ASP A 264 35.56 0.91 -0.80
CA ASP A 264 35.69 2.11 0.01
C ASP A 264 34.73 3.17 -0.51
N TYR A 265 33.85 3.68 0.36
CA TYR A 265 32.94 4.77 0.01
C TYR A 265 33.72 6.07 -0.11
N LEU A 266 33.55 6.77 -1.23
CA LEU A 266 34.25 8.04 -1.51
C LEU A 266 33.34 9.24 -1.27
N ALA A 267 32.21 9.29 -1.98
CA ALA A 267 31.30 10.43 -1.96
C ALA A 267 29.92 10.05 -2.49
N SER A 268 28.95 10.95 -2.38
CA SER A 268 27.64 10.78 -3.02
C SER A 268 27.05 12.10 -3.49
N CYS A 269 26.10 12.04 -4.42
CA CYS A 269 25.25 13.16 -4.76
C CYS A 269 23.81 12.70 -4.98
N GLU A 270 22.85 13.63 -4.85
CA GLU A 270 21.44 13.36 -5.02
C GLU A 270 20.84 14.22 -6.14
N ILE A 271 20.01 13.61 -6.97
CA ILE A 271 19.13 14.31 -7.92
C ILE A 271 17.69 13.95 -7.58
N LYS A 272 16.87 14.96 -7.36
CA LYS A 272 15.45 14.80 -7.08
C LYS A 272 14.65 15.01 -8.36
N VAL A 273 13.59 14.23 -8.51
CA VAL A 273 12.64 14.30 -9.62
C VAL A 273 11.24 14.51 -9.05
N LYS A 274 10.42 15.32 -9.72
CA LYS A 274 9.02 15.56 -9.34
C LYS A 274 8.16 15.85 -10.56
N TYR A 275 6.98 15.22 -10.59
CA TYR A 275 5.89 15.57 -11.49
C TYR A 275 5.26 16.90 -11.07
N VAL A 276 4.93 17.72 -12.05
CA VAL A 276 4.28 19.02 -11.88
C VAL A 276 2.87 18.96 -12.48
N ALA A 277 1.93 19.67 -11.87
CA ALA A 277 0.52 19.66 -12.27
C ALA A 277 0.26 20.17 -13.71
N ASP A 278 1.23 20.82 -14.34
CA ASP A 278 1.22 21.27 -15.73
C ASP A 278 1.71 20.19 -16.73
N ASP A 279 1.79 18.93 -16.28
CA ASP A 279 2.35 17.76 -16.99
C ASP A 279 3.88 17.77 -17.19
N SER A 280 4.58 18.79 -16.69
CA SER A 280 6.03 18.86 -16.75
C SER A 280 6.70 18.03 -15.64
N THR A 281 8.00 17.80 -15.80
CA THR A 281 8.85 17.10 -14.83
C THR A 281 10.04 17.97 -14.48
N ILE A 282 10.26 18.20 -13.20
CA ILE A 282 11.39 18.98 -12.70
C ILE A 282 12.42 18.03 -12.12
N PHE A 283 13.68 18.23 -12.52
CA PHE A 283 14.86 17.64 -11.92
C PHE A 283 15.64 18.72 -11.18
N TRP A 284 16.08 18.46 -9.96
CA TRP A 284 16.94 19.40 -9.24
C TRP A 284 17.96 18.71 -8.35
N ALA A 285 19.09 19.37 -8.16
CA ALA A 285 20.21 18.92 -7.35
C ALA A 285 20.88 20.12 -6.64
N ILE A 286 21.71 19.82 -5.64
CA ILE A 286 22.55 20.82 -4.99
C ILE A 286 23.76 21.08 -5.90
N GLY A 287 23.96 22.35 -6.26
CA GLY A 287 25.08 22.79 -7.10
C GLY A 287 26.30 23.22 -6.29
N PRO A 288 27.36 23.68 -6.98
CA PRO A 288 28.56 24.21 -6.33
C PRO A 288 28.22 25.34 -5.35
N GLN A 289 28.99 25.46 -4.26
CA GLN A 289 28.80 26.48 -3.21
C GLN A 289 27.38 26.50 -2.60
N SER A 290 26.73 25.34 -2.51
CA SER A 290 25.35 25.20 -2.03
C SER A 290 24.30 25.86 -2.92
N GLY A 291 24.63 26.18 -4.18
CA GLY A 291 23.68 26.65 -5.19
C GLY A 291 22.65 25.57 -5.59
N VAL A 292 21.86 25.85 -6.62
CA VAL A 292 20.86 24.90 -7.14
C VAL A 292 21.07 24.71 -8.63
N ILE A 293 21.07 23.45 -9.05
CA ILE A 293 20.96 23.08 -10.46
C ILE A 293 19.56 22.51 -10.66
N ALA A 294 18.76 23.14 -11.52
CA ALA A 294 17.41 22.68 -11.81
C ALA A 294 17.15 22.69 -13.32
N LYS A 295 16.45 21.67 -13.80
CA LYS A 295 15.99 21.56 -15.19
C LYS A 295 14.53 21.14 -15.21
N SER A 296 13.74 21.73 -16.10
CA SER A 296 12.36 21.34 -16.33
C SER A 296 12.20 20.72 -17.71
N VAL A 297 11.32 19.73 -17.80
CA VAL A 297 10.99 18.98 -19.01
C VAL A 297 9.50 19.02 -19.22
N GLU A 298 9.08 19.55 -20.37
CA GLU A 298 7.66 19.74 -20.71
C GLU A 298 6.94 18.42 -21.04
N PHE A 299 7.66 17.40 -21.50
CA PHE A 299 7.06 16.12 -21.93
C PHE A 299 8.02 14.94 -21.76
N CYS A 300 7.47 13.75 -21.53
CA CYS A 300 8.25 12.52 -21.42
C CYS A 300 9.04 12.22 -22.71
N GLY A 301 10.22 11.62 -22.56
CA GLY A 301 11.11 11.23 -23.65
C GLY A 301 12.22 12.24 -23.95
N LYS A 302 12.11 13.48 -23.46
CA LYS A 302 13.18 14.48 -23.60
C LYS A 302 14.37 14.13 -22.69
N GLU A 303 15.57 14.26 -23.24
CA GLU A 303 16.81 13.99 -22.50
C GLU A 303 17.24 15.21 -21.68
N VAL A 304 17.69 14.96 -20.46
CA VAL A 304 18.20 15.97 -19.53
C VAL A 304 19.57 15.55 -19.04
N GLU A 305 20.59 16.30 -19.44
CA GLU A 305 21.93 16.13 -18.87
C GLU A 305 22.10 17.02 -17.64
N MET A 306 22.67 16.50 -16.56
CA MET A 306 22.98 17.26 -15.34
C MET A 306 24.40 16.94 -14.90
N VAL A 307 25.15 17.99 -14.57
CA VAL A 307 26.47 17.89 -13.94
C VAL A 307 26.31 18.28 -12.48
N VAL A 308 26.50 17.34 -11.57
CA VAL A 308 26.19 17.52 -10.13
C VAL A 308 27.46 17.28 -9.30
N PRO A 309 27.87 18.22 -8.45
CA PRO A 309 29.03 18.03 -7.59
C PRO A 309 28.75 16.95 -6.53
N PHE A 310 29.80 16.22 -6.15
CA PHE A 310 29.74 15.29 -5.02
C PHE A 310 29.68 16.05 -3.68
N GLU A 311 28.88 15.53 -2.75
CA GLU A 311 28.74 16.09 -1.40
C GLU A 311 29.93 15.69 -0.51
N GLY A 312 30.43 16.65 0.28
CA GLY A 312 31.44 16.39 1.32
C GLY A 312 32.89 16.25 0.83
N VAL A 313 33.17 16.60 -0.43
CA VAL A 313 34.50 16.56 -1.04
C VAL A 313 34.92 17.93 -1.56
N SER A 314 36.22 18.19 -1.69
CA SER A 314 36.72 19.51 -2.13
C SER A 314 36.56 19.74 -3.64
N ALA A 315 36.55 18.67 -4.43
CA ALA A 315 36.31 18.67 -5.86
C ALA A 315 35.82 17.30 -6.33
N GLY A 316 35.08 17.31 -7.43
CA GLY A 316 34.53 16.10 -8.05
C GLY A 316 33.09 16.31 -8.47
N GLU A 317 32.77 15.97 -9.70
CA GLU A 317 31.42 16.10 -10.24
C GLU A 317 31.01 14.88 -11.04
N LEU A 318 29.71 14.60 -11.05
CA LEU A 318 29.08 13.51 -11.76
C LEU A 318 28.24 14.06 -12.90
N THR A 319 28.48 13.58 -14.12
CA THR A 319 27.65 13.86 -15.29
C THR A 319 26.67 12.71 -15.49
N VAL A 320 25.38 13.02 -15.48
CA VAL A 320 24.31 12.05 -15.71
C VAL A 320 23.34 12.55 -16.76
N ARG A 321 22.76 11.62 -17.51
CA ARG A 321 21.65 11.89 -18.42
C ARG A 321 20.41 11.15 -17.95
N LEU A 322 19.32 11.89 -17.81
CA LEU A 322 18.04 11.44 -17.32
C LEU A 322 17.02 11.52 -18.46
N VAL A 323 16.27 10.44 -18.68
CA VAL A 323 15.16 10.40 -19.64
C VAL A 323 13.96 9.78 -18.96
N LEU A 324 12.98 10.61 -18.62
CA LEU A 324 11.71 10.09 -18.13
C LEU A 324 10.92 9.53 -19.31
N LYS A 325 10.65 8.23 -19.32
CA LYS A 325 9.95 7.55 -20.42
C LYS A 325 8.44 7.68 -20.32
N GLU A 326 7.90 7.54 -19.12
CA GLU A 326 6.46 7.63 -18.87
C GLU A 326 6.16 8.05 -17.43
N TRP A 327 5.07 8.78 -17.25
CA TRP A 327 4.34 8.87 -15.98
C TRP A 327 3.11 7.97 -16.04
N GLN A 328 2.76 7.42 -14.87
CA GLN A 328 1.53 6.67 -14.63
C GLN A 328 0.62 7.54 -13.76
N PHE A 329 -0.63 7.69 -14.18
CA PHE A 329 -1.61 8.50 -13.49
C PHE A 329 -2.72 7.64 -12.89
N ALA A 330 -3.29 8.07 -11.76
CA ALA A 330 -4.33 7.33 -11.04
C ALA A 330 -5.61 7.06 -11.87
N ASP A 331 -5.87 7.90 -12.87
CA ASP A 331 -7.00 7.79 -13.80
C ASP A 331 -6.73 6.83 -14.97
N GLY A 332 -5.53 6.30 -15.07
CA GLY A 332 -5.06 5.42 -16.15
C GLY A 332 -4.74 6.12 -17.46
N SER A 333 -4.66 7.46 -17.45
CA SER A 333 -4.05 8.18 -18.55
C SER A 333 -2.53 7.94 -18.62
N HIS A 334 -1.97 8.04 -19.81
CA HIS A 334 -0.52 8.05 -20.05
C HIS A 334 -0.10 9.41 -20.58
N SER A 335 1.09 9.89 -20.23
CA SER A 335 1.66 11.16 -20.71
C SER A 335 2.11 11.13 -22.19
N LEU A 336 1.59 10.20 -23.01
CA LEU A 336 1.90 10.12 -24.43
C LEU A 336 1.24 11.29 -25.17
N GLY A 337 2.08 12.17 -25.71
CA GLY A 337 1.69 13.44 -26.30
C GLY A 337 0.60 13.32 -27.36
N LYS A 338 -0.63 13.66 -26.97
CA LYS A 338 -1.63 14.48 -27.68
C LYS A 338 -2.91 14.51 -26.85
N PHE A 339 -3.49 15.70 -26.74
CA PHE A 339 -4.79 15.93 -26.15
C PHE A 339 -5.85 15.05 -26.80
N HIS A 340 -6.49 14.19 -26.00
CA HIS A 340 -7.90 13.88 -26.15
C HIS A 340 -8.55 14.12 -24.80
N ALA A 341 -9.45 15.12 -24.76
CA ALA A 341 -10.29 15.38 -23.61
C ALA A 341 -11.12 14.13 -23.35
N ALA A 342 -10.84 13.45 -22.24
CA ALA A 342 -11.70 12.41 -21.70
C ALA A 342 -12.51 12.98 -20.53
N SER A 343 -13.76 12.54 -20.48
CA SER A 343 -14.90 13.00 -19.69
C SER A 343 -14.66 13.13 -18.18
N PRO A 344 -15.41 14.03 -17.49
CA PRO A 344 -15.22 14.31 -16.07
C PRO A 344 -15.61 13.10 -15.23
N LEU A 345 -14.66 12.59 -14.43
CA LEU A 345 -14.90 11.56 -13.43
C LEU A 345 -15.36 12.19 -12.11
N SER A 346 -16.37 11.55 -11.53
CA SER A 346 -17.13 11.97 -10.36
C SER A 346 -16.27 12.08 -9.10
N LEU A 347 -16.40 13.22 -8.43
CA LEU A 347 -16.00 13.44 -7.05
C LEU A 347 -16.81 12.53 -6.12
N TYR A 348 -16.22 11.46 -5.60
CA TYR A 348 -16.64 10.94 -4.30
C TYR A 348 -15.42 10.57 -3.47
N GLY A 349 -15.39 11.15 -2.28
CA GLY A 349 -14.28 11.14 -1.35
C GLY A 349 -13.99 9.77 -0.76
N SER A 350 -12.77 9.70 -0.26
CA SER A 350 -12.20 8.62 0.53
C SER A 350 -13.16 8.13 1.62
N SER A 351 -13.55 6.85 1.55
CA SER A 351 -14.04 6.09 2.70
C SER A 351 -13.12 4.89 2.96
N ASN A 352 -12.79 4.67 4.23
CA ASN A 352 -11.85 3.66 4.73
C ASN A 352 -12.46 2.26 4.80
N PHE A 353 -13.01 1.75 3.70
CA PHE A 353 -13.34 0.34 3.56
C PHE A 353 -12.77 -0.16 2.24
N LEU A 354 -12.00 -1.27 2.25
CA LEU A 354 -11.51 -1.93 1.03
C LEU A 354 -12.72 -2.38 0.20
N THR A 355 -13.20 -1.51 -0.69
CA THR A 355 -14.20 -1.85 -1.70
C THR A 355 -13.49 -2.63 -2.80
N ARG A 356 -13.83 -3.92 -2.95
CA ARG A 356 -13.55 -4.65 -4.20
C ARG A 356 -14.23 -3.84 -5.31
N THR A 357 -13.47 -3.38 -6.30
CA THR A 357 -13.96 -2.47 -7.35
C THR A 357 -14.84 -3.18 -8.39
N GLY A 358 -14.98 -4.50 -8.31
CA GLY A 358 -15.65 -5.34 -9.31
C GLY A 358 -14.77 -5.64 -10.53
N ARG A 359 -13.57 -5.06 -10.62
CA ARG A 359 -12.61 -5.34 -11.70
C ARG A 359 -11.67 -6.48 -11.34
N LYS A 360 -11.26 -7.23 -12.35
CA LYS A 360 -10.23 -8.26 -12.26
C LYS A 360 -8.95 -7.76 -12.88
N ILE A 361 -7.83 -8.01 -12.21
CA ILE A 361 -6.49 -7.72 -12.70
C ILE A 361 -5.88 -9.02 -13.20
N ASN A 362 -5.68 -9.07 -14.51
CA ASN A 362 -4.94 -10.11 -15.19
C ASN A 362 -3.46 -9.76 -15.18
N VAL A 363 -2.64 -10.59 -14.54
CA VAL A 363 -1.18 -10.45 -14.52
C VAL A 363 -0.57 -11.64 -15.23
N SER A 364 0.02 -11.41 -16.39
CA SER A 364 0.81 -12.38 -17.13
C SER A 364 2.28 -12.19 -16.82
N VAL A 365 2.90 -13.19 -16.18
CA VAL A 365 4.35 -13.28 -16.01
C VAL A 365 4.93 -13.91 -17.28
N VAL A 366 5.52 -13.07 -18.13
CA VAL A 366 5.98 -13.45 -19.48
C VAL A 366 7.33 -14.14 -19.36
N GLU A 367 8.36 -13.37 -18.97
CA GLU A 367 9.74 -13.83 -18.95
C GLU A 367 10.58 -13.07 -17.92
N GLY A 368 11.69 -13.68 -17.51
CA GLY A 368 12.73 -13.06 -16.70
C GLY A 368 14.05 -13.01 -17.47
N LYS A 369 14.84 -11.96 -17.25
CA LYS A 369 16.14 -11.76 -17.89
C LYS A 369 17.23 -11.52 -16.84
N GLU A 370 18.42 -12.08 -17.06
CA GLU A 370 19.65 -11.79 -16.29
C GLU A 370 19.54 -12.08 -14.77
N PHE A 371 18.84 -13.14 -14.38
CA PHE A 371 18.83 -13.58 -12.98
C PHE A 371 20.20 -14.13 -12.57
N LEU A 372 20.70 -13.64 -11.43
CA LEU A 372 21.96 -14.10 -10.82
C LEU A 372 21.79 -15.52 -10.27
N VAL A 373 22.45 -16.49 -10.91
CA VAL A 373 22.59 -17.86 -10.40
C VAL A 373 23.98 -17.99 -9.80
N LYS A 374 24.08 -18.25 -8.49
CA LYS A 374 25.36 -18.33 -7.78
C LYS A 374 26.14 -19.63 -8.03
N ASP A 375 25.48 -20.68 -8.53
CA ASP A 375 26.07 -22.03 -8.53
C ASP A 375 26.49 -22.55 -9.90
N LYS A 376 27.64 -23.24 -9.90
CA LYS A 376 28.26 -23.94 -11.03
C LYS A 376 27.55 -25.26 -11.40
N SER A 377 26.37 -25.55 -10.84
CA SER A 377 25.68 -26.84 -10.97
C SER A 377 24.65 -26.91 -12.11
N GLY A 378 24.34 -25.80 -12.78
CA GLY A 378 23.58 -25.80 -14.05
C GLY A 378 22.11 -26.32 -13.99
N LYS A 379 21.63 -26.79 -12.84
CA LYS A 379 20.24 -27.24 -12.61
C LYS A 379 19.63 -26.49 -11.44
N CYS A 380 19.38 -25.20 -11.64
CA CYS A 380 18.66 -24.38 -10.67
C CYS A 380 17.30 -23.98 -11.27
N GLY A 381 16.22 -24.46 -10.67
CA GLY A 381 14.86 -24.14 -11.10
C GLY A 381 14.43 -22.77 -10.59
N THR A 382 14.13 -21.82 -11.46
CA THR A 382 13.66 -20.48 -11.06
C THR A 382 12.14 -20.41 -11.09
N TYR A 383 11.55 -19.74 -10.11
CA TYR A 383 10.11 -19.47 -10.08
C TYR A 383 9.81 -18.13 -9.40
N THR A 384 8.63 -17.59 -9.65
CA THR A 384 8.19 -16.29 -9.14
C THR A 384 6.92 -16.43 -8.33
N LYS A 385 6.88 -15.80 -7.16
CA LYS A 385 5.71 -15.66 -6.30
C LYS A 385 5.14 -14.25 -6.47
N LEU A 386 3.85 -14.18 -6.77
CA LEU A 386 3.06 -12.97 -6.85
C LEU A 386 2.17 -12.86 -5.61
N GLN A 387 2.15 -11.68 -5.00
CA GLN A 387 1.28 -11.36 -3.88
C GLN A 387 0.57 -10.03 -4.12
N TYR A 388 -0.76 -10.05 -4.07
CA TYR A 388 -1.59 -8.86 -4.09
C TYR A 388 -2.64 -8.94 -2.99
N GLY A 389 -2.60 -7.98 -2.06
CA GLY A 389 -3.29 -8.09 -0.78
C GLY A 389 -3.03 -9.40 -0.04
N LYS A 390 -4.11 -10.18 0.13
CA LYS A 390 -4.07 -11.51 0.78
C LYS A 390 -3.92 -12.66 -0.21
N ALA A 391 -4.01 -12.41 -1.51
CA ALA A 391 -3.88 -13.43 -2.54
C ALA A 391 -2.41 -13.72 -2.82
N PHE A 392 -2.09 -15.00 -2.99
CA PHE A 392 -0.75 -15.48 -3.31
C PHE A 392 -0.82 -16.46 -4.47
N MET A 393 0.00 -16.24 -5.50
CA MET A 393 0.13 -17.13 -6.65
C MET A 393 1.61 -17.39 -6.94
N LYS A 394 1.92 -18.52 -7.59
CA LYS A 394 3.28 -18.94 -7.93
C LYS A 394 3.34 -19.43 -9.38
N THR A 395 4.39 -19.06 -10.11
CA THR A 395 4.69 -19.63 -11.42
C THR A 395 5.26 -21.05 -11.32
N ARG A 396 5.14 -21.79 -12.42
CA ARG A 396 5.89 -23.05 -12.61
C ARG A 396 7.40 -22.80 -12.52
N THR A 397 8.13 -23.80 -12.05
CA THR A 397 9.60 -23.75 -12.03
C THR A 397 10.15 -23.88 -13.46
N ALA A 398 11.13 -23.05 -13.81
CA ALA A 398 11.84 -23.07 -15.09
C ALA A 398 13.36 -23.22 -14.85
N HIS A 399 14.01 -24.18 -15.50
CA HIS A 399 15.42 -24.50 -15.22
C HIS A 399 16.39 -23.68 -16.08
N THR A 400 16.29 -22.35 -16.00
CA THR A 400 17.11 -21.41 -16.79
C THR A 400 17.21 -20.05 -16.06
N PRO A 401 18.34 -19.31 -16.19
CA PRO A 401 18.49 -17.95 -15.69
C PRO A 401 17.70 -16.90 -16.49
N ASN A 402 17.23 -17.27 -17.69
CA ASN A 402 16.31 -16.46 -18.50
C ASN A 402 15.01 -17.26 -18.72
N PRO A 403 14.19 -17.43 -17.68
CA PRO A 403 12.99 -18.24 -17.75
C PRO A 403 11.89 -17.55 -18.55
N ILE A 404 11.19 -18.33 -19.37
CA ILE A 404 9.97 -17.91 -20.06
C ILE A 404 8.84 -18.72 -19.46
N TRP A 405 7.90 -18.04 -18.80
CA TRP A 405 6.78 -18.68 -18.11
C TRP A 405 5.48 -18.56 -18.89
N ASN A 406 5.20 -17.40 -19.49
CA ASN A 406 3.93 -17.07 -20.15
C ASN A 406 2.70 -17.50 -19.33
N GLN A 407 2.73 -17.22 -18.02
CA GLN A 407 1.69 -17.66 -17.10
C GLN A 407 0.81 -16.50 -16.66
N LYS A 408 -0.50 -16.66 -16.89
CA LYS A 408 -1.53 -15.69 -16.53
C LYS A 408 -2.13 -16.01 -15.16
N PHE A 409 -2.27 -14.97 -14.35
CA PHE A 409 -2.83 -15.00 -13.00
C PHE A 409 -3.93 -13.95 -12.90
N GLU A 410 -4.97 -14.25 -12.12
CA GLU A 410 -6.14 -13.39 -11.96
C GLU A 410 -6.26 -12.95 -10.51
N PHE A 411 -6.35 -11.64 -10.28
CA PHE A 411 -6.56 -11.06 -8.97
C PHE A 411 -7.82 -10.21 -8.96
N ASP A 412 -8.55 -10.21 -7.85
CA ASP A 412 -9.57 -9.18 -7.63
C ASP A 412 -8.87 -7.85 -7.34
N GLU A 413 -9.23 -6.77 -8.03
CA GLU A 413 -8.68 -5.44 -7.72
C GLU A 413 -9.11 -5.01 -6.31
N ILE A 414 -8.13 -4.51 -5.55
CA ILE A 414 -8.29 -4.08 -4.18
C ILE A 414 -8.07 -2.56 -4.12
N GLY A 415 -9.05 -1.82 -3.57
CA GLY A 415 -8.92 -0.39 -3.34
C GLY A 415 -7.81 -0.03 -2.33
N GLY A 416 -7.19 1.15 -2.51
CA GLY A 416 -6.22 1.69 -1.55
C GLY A 416 -4.75 1.71 -2.01
N GLY A 417 -4.48 1.58 -3.31
CA GLY A 417 -3.13 1.75 -3.86
C GLY A 417 -2.13 0.68 -3.40
N GLU A 418 -2.58 -0.55 -3.18
CA GLU A 418 -1.67 -1.65 -2.84
C GLU A 418 -0.81 -2.04 -4.05
N TYR A 419 0.46 -2.38 -3.77
CA TYR A 419 1.41 -2.86 -4.77
C TYR A 419 1.27 -4.36 -5.00
N LEU A 420 1.37 -4.80 -6.24
CA LEU A 420 1.70 -6.18 -6.57
C LEU A 420 3.14 -6.44 -6.13
N LYS A 421 3.30 -7.34 -5.15
CA LYS A 421 4.61 -7.75 -4.65
C LYS A 421 5.05 -9.00 -5.37
N ILE A 422 6.27 -8.96 -5.87
CA ILE A 422 6.87 -10.02 -6.65
C ILE A 422 8.12 -10.47 -5.93
N LYS A 423 8.30 -11.78 -5.80
CA LYS A 423 9.51 -12.39 -5.23
C LYS A 423 9.95 -13.55 -6.08
N CYS A 424 11.19 -13.50 -6.53
CA CYS A 424 11.80 -14.51 -7.39
C CYS A 424 12.68 -15.42 -6.53
N TYR A 425 12.63 -16.72 -6.81
CA TYR A 425 13.31 -17.76 -6.06
C TYR A 425 14.00 -18.75 -6.97
N THR A 426 15.11 -19.30 -6.50
CA THR A 426 15.72 -20.50 -7.05
C THR A 426 15.40 -21.67 -6.15
N GLU A 427 14.84 -22.73 -6.71
CA GLU A 427 14.63 -24.01 -6.06
C GLU A 427 15.98 -24.73 -5.93
N ASP A 428 16.38 -24.99 -4.69
CA ASP A 428 17.59 -25.71 -4.32
C ASP A 428 17.25 -26.80 -3.29
N LEU A 429 18.05 -27.87 -3.27
CA LEU A 429 17.84 -29.10 -2.48
C LEU A 429 17.78 -28.83 -0.96
N PHE A 430 18.35 -27.72 -0.50
CA PHE A 430 18.43 -27.36 0.93
C PHE A 430 17.58 -26.16 1.32
N GLY A 431 16.72 -25.68 0.41
CA GLY A 431 15.78 -24.57 0.64
C GLY A 431 15.91 -23.47 -0.41
N ASP A 432 14.76 -22.90 -0.79
CA ASP A 432 14.69 -21.92 -1.88
C ASP A 432 15.53 -20.65 -1.60
N GLU A 433 16.46 -20.31 -2.50
CA GLU A 433 17.23 -19.06 -2.43
C GLU A 433 16.44 -17.89 -3.01
N HIS A 434 16.40 -16.74 -2.33
CA HIS A 434 15.74 -15.54 -2.82
C HIS A 434 16.63 -14.77 -3.81
N ILE A 435 16.22 -14.70 -5.08
CA ILE A 435 16.98 -14.06 -6.17
C ILE A 435 16.64 -12.59 -6.35
N GLY A 436 15.56 -12.10 -5.74
CA GLY A 436 15.19 -10.69 -5.84
C GLY A 436 13.70 -10.46 -5.66
N SER A 437 13.35 -9.20 -5.44
CA SER A 437 11.96 -8.79 -5.26
C SER A 437 11.64 -7.59 -6.13
N ALA A 438 10.38 -7.43 -6.50
CA ALA A 438 9.92 -6.21 -7.16
C ALA A 438 8.54 -5.81 -6.67
N ARG A 439 8.20 -4.55 -6.89
CA ARG A 439 6.87 -4.00 -6.59
C ARG A 439 6.35 -3.29 -7.82
N VAL A 440 5.07 -3.49 -8.10
CA VAL A 440 4.41 -2.83 -9.22
C VAL A 440 3.17 -2.14 -8.71
N ASN A 441 3.03 -0.85 -9.02
CA ASN A 441 1.81 -0.12 -8.74
C ASN A 441 0.74 -0.52 -9.78
N LEU A 442 -0.42 -0.93 -9.28
CA LEU A 442 -1.58 -1.35 -10.07
C LEU A 442 -2.68 -0.25 -10.10
N GLU A 443 -2.49 0.88 -9.42
CA GLU A 443 -3.36 2.04 -9.53
C GLU A 443 -3.25 2.65 -10.93
N GLY A 444 -4.38 3.11 -11.50
CA GLY A 444 -4.37 3.72 -12.83
C GLY A 444 -4.22 2.73 -13.98
N LEU A 445 -4.78 1.53 -13.88
CA LEU A 445 -4.91 0.65 -15.04
C LEU A 445 -6.17 1.00 -15.82
N ALA A 446 -6.01 1.31 -17.11
CA ALA A 446 -7.11 1.51 -18.04
C ALA A 446 -7.78 0.16 -18.39
N ASP A 447 -9.10 0.15 -18.48
CA ASP A 447 -9.84 -1.09 -18.70
C ASP A 447 -9.60 -1.65 -20.12
N GLY A 448 -9.35 -2.96 -20.20
CA GLY A 448 -9.04 -3.68 -21.45
C GLY A 448 -7.70 -3.35 -22.10
N THR A 449 -6.91 -2.46 -21.50
CA THR A 449 -5.59 -2.08 -22.03
C THR A 449 -4.50 -2.93 -21.38
N VAL A 450 -3.69 -3.60 -22.20
CA VAL A 450 -2.55 -4.38 -21.73
C VAL A 450 -1.35 -3.46 -21.52
N ARG A 451 -0.90 -3.36 -20.28
CA ARG A 451 0.34 -2.70 -19.89
C ARG A 451 1.49 -3.71 -19.90
N ASP A 452 2.38 -3.61 -20.88
CA ASP A 452 3.60 -4.42 -20.99
C ASP A 452 4.78 -3.66 -20.38
N VAL A 453 5.36 -4.19 -19.30
CA VAL A 453 6.40 -3.50 -18.53
C VAL A 453 7.52 -4.44 -18.13
N TRP A 454 8.76 -3.96 -18.27
CA TRP A 454 9.95 -4.57 -17.69
C TRP A 454 10.19 -4.02 -16.30
N VAL A 455 10.13 -4.91 -15.31
CA VAL A 455 10.25 -4.59 -13.89
C VAL A 455 11.62 -5.05 -13.38
N PRO A 456 12.56 -4.12 -13.13
CA PRO A 456 13.83 -4.44 -12.51
C PRO A 456 13.65 -5.00 -11.09
N LEU A 457 14.44 -6.03 -10.75
CA LEU A 457 14.49 -6.58 -9.40
C LEU A 457 15.29 -5.68 -8.45
N GLU A 458 14.70 -5.44 -7.27
CA GLU A 458 15.26 -4.74 -6.11
C GLU A 458 16.33 -5.59 -5.41
N LYS A 459 17.31 -4.91 -4.80
CA LYS A 459 18.37 -5.51 -3.95
C LYS A 459 19.27 -6.54 -4.67
N VAL A 460 19.30 -6.50 -5.99
CA VAL A 460 20.19 -7.29 -6.84
C VAL A 460 20.80 -6.43 -7.94
N ASN A 461 22.01 -6.81 -8.39
CA ASN A 461 22.77 -6.02 -9.37
C ASN A 461 22.21 -6.16 -10.81
N SER A 462 21.55 -7.28 -11.11
CA SER A 462 20.93 -7.58 -12.40
C SER A 462 19.68 -8.41 -12.18
N GLY A 463 18.79 -8.42 -13.16
CA GLY A 463 17.52 -9.12 -13.10
C GLY A 463 16.36 -8.22 -13.43
N GLU A 464 15.60 -8.58 -14.46
CA GLU A 464 14.36 -7.91 -14.86
C GLU A 464 13.28 -8.94 -15.12
N LEU A 465 12.03 -8.58 -14.84
CA LEU A 465 10.86 -9.40 -15.07
C LEU A 465 9.89 -8.67 -15.98
N ARG A 466 9.53 -9.28 -17.11
CA ARG A 466 8.51 -8.74 -18.01
C ARG A 466 7.12 -9.19 -17.57
N LEU A 467 6.26 -8.22 -17.37
CA LEU A 467 4.86 -8.42 -16.98
C LEU A 467 3.94 -7.78 -18.00
N GLN A 468 2.85 -8.47 -18.30
CA GLN A 468 1.71 -7.90 -19.00
C GLN A 468 0.53 -7.83 -18.04
N ILE A 469 0.06 -6.62 -17.76
CA ILE A 469 -0.94 -6.34 -16.73
C ILE A 469 -2.14 -5.70 -17.40
N GLU A 470 -3.32 -6.23 -17.14
CA GLU A 470 -4.56 -5.78 -17.75
C GLU A 470 -5.65 -5.73 -16.68
N ALA A 471 -6.35 -4.60 -16.56
CA ALA A 471 -7.57 -4.51 -15.78
C ALA A 471 -8.76 -4.82 -16.69
N VAL A 472 -9.54 -5.83 -16.34
CA VAL A 472 -10.75 -6.22 -17.08
C VAL A 472 -11.94 -5.96 -16.18
N ARG A 473 -12.86 -5.13 -16.67
CA ARG A 473 -14.20 -5.07 -16.08
C ARG A 473 -14.86 -6.40 -16.40
N VAL A 474 -15.40 -7.05 -15.37
CA VAL A 474 -16.26 -8.20 -15.58
C VAL A 474 -17.57 -7.63 -16.12
N ASP A 475 -17.60 -7.32 -17.43
CA ASP A 475 -18.84 -7.03 -18.12
C ASP A 475 -19.63 -8.35 -18.16
N ASP A 476 -20.88 -8.31 -17.73
CA ASP A 476 -21.84 -9.44 -17.71
C ASP A 476 -22.16 -10.02 -19.11
N ASN A 477 -21.32 -9.77 -20.12
CA ASN A 477 -21.65 -9.92 -21.53
C ASN A 477 -20.82 -10.98 -22.30
N GLU A 478 -19.81 -11.61 -21.68
CA GLU A 478 -19.15 -12.81 -22.27
C GLU A 478 -19.67 -14.12 -21.66
N SER A 479 -21.00 -14.22 -21.59
CA SER A 479 -21.72 -15.48 -21.46
C SER A 479 -23.01 -15.43 -22.28
N ARG A 480 -22.93 -14.98 -23.54
CA ARG A 480 -24.00 -15.21 -24.54
C ARG A 480 -24.02 -16.65 -25.05
N GLY A 481 -23.87 -17.61 -24.13
CA GLY A 481 -24.37 -18.98 -24.26
C GLY A 481 -25.54 -19.12 -23.32
N ALA A 482 -26.75 -19.06 -23.89
CA ALA A 482 -28.07 -19.20 -23.25
C ALA A 482 -28.08 -19.74 -21.80
N GLY A 483 -28.50 -18.89 -20.85
CA GLY A 483 -28.84 -19.35 -19.49
C GLY A 483 -29.00 -18.24 -18.44
N SER A 484 -30.19 -17.63 -18.39
CA SER A 484 -30.93 -17.12 -17.23
C SER A 484 -30.17 -16.45 -16.06
N GLY A 485 -30.58 -15.23 -15.70
CA GLY A 485 -30.09 -14.42 -14.56
C GLY A 485 -29.65 -15.25 -13.35
N LYS A 486 -28.35 -15.18 -13.04
CA LYS A 486 -27.72 -16.01 -12.02
C LYS A 486 -27.84 -15.35 -10.65
N GLY A 487 -28.57 -16.03 -9.77
CA GLY A 487 -28.61 -15.74 -8.35
C GLY A 487 -27.31 -16.14 -7.62
N TRP A 488 -27.33 -16.12 -6.29
CA TRP A 488 -26.31 -16.75 -5.45
C TRP A 488 -26.95 -17.82 -4.57
N ILE A 489 -26.16 -18.81 -4.20
CA ILE A 489 -26.58 -19.90 -3.31
C ILE A 489 -25.98 -19.61 -1.94
N GLU A 490 -26.84 -19.58 -0.94
CA GLU A 490 -26.47 -19.57 0.47
C GLU A 490 -26.71 -20.98 1.03
N LEU A 491 -25.64 -21.61 1.52
CA LEU A 491 -25.65 -22.93 2.15
C LEU A 491 -25.23 -22.79 3.61
N VAL A 492 -26.11 -23.14 4.54
CA VAL A 492 -25.82 -23.29 5.96
C VAL A 492 -25.67 -24.78 6.26
N LEU A 493 -24.47 -25.18 6.69
CA LEU A 493 -24.22 -26.52 7.23
C LEU A 493 -24.54 -26.47 8.73
N VAL A 494 -25.67 -27.04 9.11
CA VAL A 494 -26.19 -26.95 10.49
C VAL A 494 -25.53 -28.01 11.36
N GLU A 495 -25.84 -29.27 11.13
CA GLU A 495 -25.44 -30.40 11.96
C GLU A 495 -25.49 -31.73 11.19
N ALA A 496 -24.92 -32.79 11.73
CA ALA A 496 -25.15 -34.16 11.28
C ALA A 496 -25.47 -35.07 12.48
N ARG A 497 -26.10 -36.21 12.21
CA ARG A 497 -26.46 -37.20 13.23
C ARG A 497 -26.20 -38.63 12.77
N ASP A 498 -26.03 -39.53 13.72
CA ASP A 498 -25.82 -40.97 13.51
C ASP A 498 -24.70 -41.31 12.51
N LEU A 499 -23.63 -40.50 12.49
CA LEU A 499 -22.47 -40.76 11.64
C LEU A 499 -21.80 -42.08 11.98
N ILE A 500 -21.14 -42.69 10.99
CA ILE A 500 -20.33 -43.90 11.23
C ILE A 500 -19.10 -43.57 12.09
N ALA A 501 -18.78 -44.44 13.05
CA ALA A 501 -17.55 -44.35 13.81
C ALA A 501 -16.36 -44.79 12.96
N ALA A 502 -15.53 -43.83 12.55
CA ALA A 502 -14.25 -44.06 11.90
C ALA A 502 -13.12 -44.45 12.88
N ASP A 503 -13.26 -44.14 14.18
CA ASP A 503 -12.25 -44.45 15.20
C ASP A 503 -12.45 -45.82 15.86
N LEU A 504 -11.34 -46.47 16.24
CA LEU A 504 -11.28 -47.68 17.09
C LEU A 504 -12.01 -47.54 18.44
N ARG A 505 -12.26 -46.31 18.90
CA ARG A 505 -12.96 -46.00 20.15
C ARG A 505 -14.46 -45.74 19.98
N GLY A 506 -15.00 -45.88 18.77
CA GLY A 506 -16.43 -45.71 18.50
C GLY A 506 -16.88 -44.26 18.26
N THR A 507 -15.95 -43.33 17.97
CA THR A 507 -16.23 -41.92 17.65
C THR A 507 -15.66 -41.51 16.29
N SER A 508 -15.77 -40.23 15.93
CA SER A 508 -15.11 -39.63 14.76
C SER A 508 -14.79 -38.16 15.03
N ASP A 509 -13.90 -37.59 14.22
CA ASP A 509 -13.56 -36.17 14.17
C ASP A 509 -14.10 -35.54 12.87
N PRO A 510 -15.44 -35.46 12.67
CA PRO A 510 -16.03 -35.14 11.38
C PRO A 510 -15.85 -33.67 10.97
N TYR A 511 -15.56 -33.47 9.67
CA TYR A 511 -15.66 -32.20 8.96
C TYR A 511 -16.27 -32.41 7.56
N VAL A 512 -16.83 -31.35 6.99
CA VAL A 512 -17.48 -31.38 5.68
C VAL A 512 -16.63 -30.62 4.68
N ARG A 513 -16.31 -31.25 3.53
CA ARG A 513 -15.72 -30.60 2.36
C ARG A 513 -16.81 -30.35 1.33
N VAL A 514 -17.12 -29.07 1.11
CA VAL A 514 -18.08 -28.59 0.12
C VAL A 514 -17.39 -28.42 -1.22
N GLN A 515 -17.97 -28.98 -2.27
CA GLN A 515 -17.52 -28.85 -3.65
C GLN A 515 -18.68 -28.34 -4.52
N TYR A 516 -18.44 -27.23 -5.20
CA TYR A 516 -19.39 -26.60 -6.12
C TYR A 516 -18.63 -26.05 -7.32
N GLY A 517 -18.68 -26.73 -8.46
CA GLY A 517 -17.82 -26.39 -9.61
C GLY A 517 -16.34 -26.36 -9.22
N ASN A 518 -15.68 -25.20 -9.39
CA ASN A 518 -14.30 -24.96 -8.98
C ASN A 518 -14.14 -24.56 -7.49
N PHE A 519 -15.25 -24.24 -6.81
CA PHE A 519 -15.23 -23.86 -5.40
C PHE A 519 -15.04 -25.09 -4.49
N LYS A 520 -14.05 -25.02 -3.61
CA LYS A 520 -13.75 -26.07 -2.61
C LYS A 520 -13.49 -25.42 -1.25
N LYS A 521 -14.29 -25.75 -0.24
CA LYS A 521 -14.11 -25.25 1.14
C LYS A 521 -14.40 -26.34 2.17
N ARG A 522 -13.77 -26.24 3.35
CA ARG A 522 -13.96 -27.19 4.45
C ARG A 522 -14.54 -26.51 5.69
N THR A 523 -15.33 -27.25 6.47
CA THR A 523 -15.81 -26.79 7.78
C THR A 523 -14.75 -26.95 8.87
N LYS A 524 -15.05 -26.43 10.07
CA LYS A 524 -14.31 -26.76 11.29
C LYS A 524 -14.46 -28.25 11.61
N VAL A 525 -13.39 -28.85 12.13
CA VAL A 525 -13.39 -30.22 12.66
C VAL A 525 -14.11 -30.23 14.00
N MET A 526 -15.06 -31.13 14.18
CA MET A 526 -15.71 -31.39 15.47
C MET A 526 -15.11 -32.66 16.05
N TYR A 527 -14.58 -32.61 17.28
CA TYR A 527 -13.82 -33.72 17.83
C TYR A 527 -14.71 -34.72 18.57
N LYS A 528 -14.42 -36.02 18.38
CA LYS A 528 -14.98 -37.17 19.12
C LYS A 528 -16.50 -37.19 19.20
N THR A 529 -17.17 -36.97 18.08
CA THR A 529 -18.63 -36.96 18.02
C THR A 529 -19.16 -37.60 16.75
N LEU A 530 -20.27 -38.33 16.88
CA LEU A 530 -21.06 -38.83 15.75
C LEU A 530 -22.26 -37.91 15.44
N ASN A 531 -22.44 -36.85 16.23
CA ASN A 531 -23.50 -35.85 16.09
C ASN A 531 -22.89 -34.43 16.07
N PRO A 532 -22.09 -34.07 15.04
CA PRO A 532 -21.43 -32.77 14.99
C PRO A 532 -22.39 -31.62 14.67
N GLN A 533 -22.12 -30.44 15.23
CA GLN A 533 -22.85 -29.20 14.94
C GLN A 533 -21.87 -28.13 14.45
N TRP A 534 -22.01 -27.66 13.21
CA TRP A 534 -21.08 -26.71 12.59
C TRP A 534 -21.60 -25.27 12.57
N HIS A 535 -22.89 -25.09 12.31
CA HIS A 535 -23.53 -23.77 12.11
C HIS A 535 -22.71 -22.84 11.19
N GLN A 536 -22.27 -23.37 10.04
CA GLN A 536 -21.37 -22.65 9.14
C GLN A 536 -22.08 -22.27 7.83
N THR A 537 -22.19 -20.97 7.56
CA THR A 537 -22.74 -20.41 6.33
C THR A 537 -21.66 -20.26 5.25
N LEU A 538 -22.00 -20.65 4.02
CA LEU A 538 -21.18 -20.55 2.83
C LEU A 538 -22.00 -19.95 1.69
N GLU A 539 -21.46 -18.94 1.01
CA GLU A 539 -22.11 -18.29 -0.12
C GLU A 539 -21.23 -18.39 -1.37
N PHE A 540 -21.86 -18.69 -2.50
CA PHE A 540 -21.20 -18.75 -3.82
C PHE A 540 -22.20 -18.42 -4.93
N THR A 541 -21.70 -17.91 -6.05
CA THR A 541 -22.53 -17.55 -7.21
C THR A 541 -23.14 -18.79 -7.86
N ASP A 542 -24.42 -18.74 -8.23
CA ASP A 542 -25.12 -19.86 -8.87
C ASP A 542 -24.66 -19.99 -10.33
N ASP A 543 -23.60 -20.77 -10.56
CA ASP A 543 -23.16 -21.15 -11.91
C ASP A 543 -23.89 -22.38 -12.49
N GLY A 544 -24.86 -22.94 -11.75
CA GLY A 544 -25.56 -24.17 -12.11
C GLY A 544 -24.79 -25.46 -11.84
N SER A 545 -23.59 -25.46 -11.28
CA SER A 545 -22.80 -26.67 -10.99
C SER A 545 -23.45 -27.59 -9.94
N PRO A 546 -23.18 -28.90 -9.93
CA PRO A 546 -23.66 -29.78 -8.87
C PRO A 546 -23.01 -29.43 -7.52
N LEU A 547 -23.82 -29.34 -6.47
CA LEU A 547 -23.36 -29.13 -5.09
C LEU A 547 -23.17 -30.49 -4.40
N VAL A 548 -21.93 -30.82 -4.03
CA VAL A 548 -21.58 -32.08 -3.38
C VAL A 548 -20.89 -31.81 -2.04
N LEU A 549 -21.34 -32.50 -1.00
CA LEU A 549 -20.77 -32.47 0.34
C LEU A 549 -20.08 -33.79 0.62
N HIS A 550 -18.83 -33.72 1.06
CA HIS A 550 -18.07 -34.89 1.50
C HIS A 550 -17.82 -34.82 2.99
N VAL A 551 -18.38 -35.72 3.77
CA VAL A 551 -18.14 -35.83 5.22
C VAL A 551 -16.93 -36.73 5.44
N LYS A 552 -15.93 -36.22 6.14
CA LYS A 552 -14.64 -36.89 6.33
C LYS A 552 -14.19 -36.85 7.77
N ASP A 553 -13.41 -37.85 8.14
CA ASP A 553 -12.75 -37.94 9.43
C ASP A 553 -11.39 -37.23 9.41
N HIS A 554 -11.10 -36.42 10.43
CA HIS A 554 -9.80 -35.76 10.57
C HIS A 554 -8.88 -36.56 11.50
N ASN A 555 -8.19 -37.55 10.94
CA ASN A 555 -7.21 -38.35 11.68
C ASN A 555 -5.78 -38.20 11.12
N SER A 556 -4.80 -38.13 12.04
CA SER A 556 -3.39 -37.83 11.72
C SER A 556 -2.55 -39.03 11.30
N LEU A 557 -3.13 -40.25 11.25
CA LEU A 557 -2.36 -41.50 11.12
C LEU A 557 -2.80 -42.42 9.96
N LEU A 558 -3.94 -42.17 9.30
CA LEU A 558 -4.39 -42.92 8.12
C LEU A 558 -5.03 -41.97 7.08
N PRO A 559 -4.94 -42.27 5.77
CA PRO A 559 -5.56 -41.45 4.73
C PRO A 559 -7.08 -41.36 4.96
N THR A 560 -7.54 -40.14 5.26
CA THR A 560 -8.91 -39.75 5.68
C THR A 560 -10.00 -40.75 5.28
N SER A 561 -10.47 -41.55 6.22
CA SER A 561 -11.63 -42.43 6.07
C SER A 561 -12.84 -41.56 5.69
N SER A 562 -13.44 -41.81 4.53
CA SER A 562 -14.66 -41.11 4.12
C SER A 562 -15.81 -41.54 5.03
N ILE A 563 -16.48 -40.58 5.70
CA ILE A 563 -17.64 -40.82 6.58
C ILE A 563 -18.95 -40.82 5.77
N GLY A 564 -18.90 -40.40 4.49
CA GLY A 564 -20.01 -40.48 3.54
C GLY A 564 -20.12 -39.21 2.70
N ASP A 565 -20.82 -39.32 1.56
CA ASP A 565 -20.97 -38.22 0.61
C ASP A 565 -22.45 -37.92 0.37
N CYS A 566 -22.83 -36.68 0.09
CA CYS A 566 -24.18 -36.37 -0.37
C CYS A 566 -24.21 -35.28 -1.44
N ALA A 567 -25.08 -35.46 -2.43
CA ALA A 567 -25.39 -34.44 -3.41
C ALA A 567 -26.60 -33.61 -2.94
N VAL A 568 -26.51 -32.29 -3.06
CA VAL A 568 -27.57 -31.37 -2.65
C VAL A 568 -28.31 -30.87 -3.89
N GLU A 569 -29.60 -31.21 -3.99
CA GLU A 569 -30.44 -30.70 -5.07
C GLU A 569 -31.03 -29.33 -4.71
N TYR A 570 -30.42 -28.29 -5.25
CA TYR A 570 -30.81 -26.90 -5.02
C TYR A 570 -31.51 -26.25 -6.23
N ARG A 571 -31.35 -26.83 -7.43
CA ARG A 571 -31.87 -26.26 -8.68
C ARG A 571 -33.40 -26.15 -8.74
N ARG A 572 -34.10 -27.01 -8.00
CA ARG A 572 -35.58 -27.03 -7.93
C ARG A 572 -36.15 -26.14 -6.82
N LEU A 573 -35.30 -25.42 -6.09
CA LEU A 573 -35.74 -24.55 -5.01
C LEU A 573 -36.32 -23.24 -5.56
N PRO A 574 -37.43 -22.75 -4.99
CA PRO A 574 -37.95 -21.43 -5.33
C PRO A 574 -36.92 -20.34 -5.03
N PRO A 575 -36.80 -19.30 -5.89
CA PRO A 575 -35.94 -18.16 -5.63
C PRO A 575 -36.25 -17.49 -4.29
N ASN A 576 -35.23 -17.00 -3.59
CA ASN A 576 -35.30 -16.29 -2.31
C ASN A 576 -35.96 -17.07 -1.16
N GLN A 577 -36.23 -18.38 -1.32
CA GLN A 577 -36.80 -19.23 -0.29
C GLN A 577 -35.75 -20.19 0.28
N MET A 578 -35.66 -20.23 1.61
CA MET A 578 -34.79 -21.14 2.34
C MET A 578 -35.45 -22.52 2.46
N ALA A 579 -34.72 -23.59 2.13
CA ALA A 579 -35.12 -24.96 2.39
C ALA A 579 -34.23 -25.58 3.47
N ASP A 580 -34.84 -26.07 4.55
CA ASP A 580 -34.18 -26.83 5.62
C ASP A 580 -34.42 -28.33 5.40
N LYS A 581 -33.36 -29.12 5.25
CA LYS A 581 -33.45 -30.54 4.89
C LYS A 581 -32.40 -31.39 5.61
N TRP A 582 -32.84 -32.58 6.06
CA TRP A 582 -31.96 -33.69 6.39
C TRP A 582 -31.70 -34.55 5.14
N ILE A 583 -30.42 -34.83 4.85
CA ILE A 583 -29.99 -35.60 3.69
C ILE A 583 -29.18 -36.81 4.17
N PRO A 584 -29.58 -38.04 3.80
CA PRO A 584 -28.82 -39.24 4.15
C PRO A 584 -27.51 -39.33 3.38
N LEU A 585 -26.43 -39.66 4.09
CA LEU A 585 -25.11 -39.86 3.51
C LEU A 585 -25.07 -41.15 2.67
N GLN A 586 -24.51 -41.05 1.48
CA GLN A 586 -24.34 -42.15 0.55
C GLN A 586 -23.03 -42.90 0.81
N GLY A 587 -23.02 -44.20 0.51
CA GLY A 587 -21.86 -45.07 0.69
C GLY A 587 -21.65 -45.56 2.13
N VAL A 588 -22.57 -45.27 3.05
CA VAL A 588 -22.48 -45.66 4.47
C VAL A 588 -23.79 -46.24 5.00
N LYS A 589 -23.70 -47.04 6.07
CA LYS A 589 -24.87 -47.75 6.64
C LYS A 589 -25.81 -46.84 7.43
N ARG A 590 -25.29 -45.75 8.01
CA ARG A 590 -26.01 -44.78 8.86
C ARG A 590 -25.32 -43.42 8.75
N GLY A 591 -26.07 -42.34 8.96
CA GLY A 591 -25.56 -40.97 8.96
C GLY A 591 -26.40 -40.05 8.08
N GLU A 592 -26.83 -38.93 8.64
CA GLU A 592 -27.57 -37.88 7.92
C GLU A 592 -26.99 -36.51 8.25
N ILE A 593 -27.01 -35.60 7.28
CA ILE A 593 -26.58 -34.20 7.44
C ILE A 593 -27.76 -33.24 7.24
N ARG A 594 -27.92 -32.29 8.15
CA ARG A 594 -28.90 -31.21 8.07
C ARG A 594 -28.28 -29.97 7.46
N ILE A 595 -28.91 -29.48 6.40
CA ILE A 595 -28.51 -28.26 5.71
C ILE A 595 -29.68 -27.31 5.57
N GLN A 596 -29.38 -26.01 5.50
CA GLN A 596 -30.31 -25.00 5.00
C GLN A 596 -29.74 -24.42 3.73
N ILE A 597 -30.54 -24.35 2.67
CA ILE A 597 -30.08 -23.85 1.38
C ILE A 597 -31.10 -22.88 0.78
N THR A 598 -30.60 -21.73 0.33
CA THR A 598 -31.41 -20.66 -0.28
C THR A 598 -30.82 -20.30 -1.63
N ARG A 599 -31.65 -20.28 -2.68
CA ARG A 599 -31.26 -19.77 -4.00
C ARG A 599 -31.70 -18.32 -4.12
N LYS A 600 -30.84 -17.37 -3.80
CA LYS A 600 -31.18 -15.93 -3.82
C LYS A 600 -31.07 -15.37 -5.22
N VAL A 601 -32.10 -14.70 -5.73
CA VAL A 601 -32.12 -14.05 -7.05
C VAL A 601 -32.51 -12.58 -6.86
N PRO A 602 -31.81 -11.61 -7.48
CA PRO A 602 -32.16 -10.20 -7.35
C PRO A 602 -33.52 -9.92 -8.01
N ASP A 603 -34.47 -9.37 -7.23
CA ASP A 603 -35.82 -9.05 -7.70
C ASP A 603 -35.81 -7.80 -8.61
N LEU A 604 -36.27 -7.97 -9.86
CA LEU A 604 -36.60 -6.87 -10.77
C LEU A 604 -38.01 -6.35 -10.42
N GLN A 605 -38.06 -5.17 -9.80
CA GLN A 605 -39.19 -4.35 -9.35
C GLN A 605 -40.63 -4.77 -9.77
N LYS A 606 -41.52 -4.88 -8.76
CA LYS A 606 -42.96 -4.62 -8.92
C LYS A 606 -43.46 -3.67 -7.82
N LYS A 607 -43.91 -2.47 -8.24
CA LYS A 607 -44.77 -1.55 -7.48
C LYS A 607 -46.17 -2.16 -7.35
N THR A 608 -46.62 -2.48 -6.13
CA THR A 608 -48.01 -2.19 -5.66
C THR A 608 -48.15 -2.28 -4.13
N SER A 609 -48.64 -1.18 -3.56
CA SER A 609 -49.56 -0.99 -2.41
C SER A 609 -49.35 -1.66 -1.03
N LEU A 610 -49.23 -0.76 -0.04
CA LEU A 610 -49.82 -0.71 1.31
C LEU A 610 -49.28 -1.65 2.43
N ASP A 611 -48.56 -0.97 3.33
CA ASP A 611 -48.53 -1.03 4.79
C ASP A 611 -48.12 -2.31 5.54
N SER A 612 -46.89 -2.28 6.04
CA SER A 612 -46.61 -2.40 7.48
C SER A 612 -45.19 -1.88 7.80
N GLU A 613 -45.13 -0.78 8.57
CA GLU A 613 -43.95 -0.05 9.07
C GLU A 613 -42.97 -0.95 9.86
N SER A 614 -41.66 -0.67 9.97
CA SER A 614 -41.09 0.57 10.52
C SER A 614 -39.55 0.65 10.38
N SER A 615 -39.06 1.89 10.19
CA SER A 615 -37.68 2.42 10.38
C SER A 615 -36.81 2.85 9.18
N SER A 616 -37.24 2.80 7.90
CA SER A 616 -36.37 3.23 6.77
C SER A 616 -36.94 4.27 5.78
N THR A 617 -38.06 4.95 6.07
CA THR A 617 -38.80 5.73 5.05
C THR A 617 -38.29 7.17 4.83
N LYS A 618 -37.91 7.91 5.86
CA LYS A 618 -37.54 9.33 5.73
C LYS A 618 -36.25 9.56 4.93
N ALA A 619 -35.21 8.75 5.17
CA ALA A 619 -33.93 8.84 4.44
C ALA A 619 -34.10 8.66 2.92
N HIS A 620 -34.88 7.65 2.53
CA HIS A 620 -35.14 7.33 1.13
C HIS A 620 -36.01 8.40 0.45
N GLN A 621 -36.93 9.02 1.20
CA GLN A 621 -37.75 10.11 0.69
C GLN A 621 -36.93 11.37 0.41
N ILE A 622 -36.08 11.81 1.36
CA ILE A 622 -35.19 12.97 1.20
C ILE A 622 -34.21 12.74 0.04
N SER A 623 -33.60 11.56 -0.03
CA SER A 623 -32.67 11.20 -1.12
C SER A 623 -33.34 11.18 -2.50
N SER A 624 -34.59 10.68 -2.58
CA SER A 624 -35.36 10.68 -3.82
C SER A 624 -35.72 12.11 -4.26
N GLN A 625 -36.11 12.98 -3.33
CA GLN A 625 -36.44 14.38 -3.62
C GLN A 625 -35.22 15.18 -4.08
N MET A 626 -34.07 15.02 -3.41
CA MET A 626 -32.81 15.62 -3.84
C MET A 626 -32.42 15.21 -5.26
N LYS A 627 -32.55 13.91 -5.59
CA LYS A 627 -32.21 13.40 -6.92
C LYS A 627 -33.11 14.00 -8.01
N GLN A 628 -34.40 14.19 -7.72
CA GLN A 628 -35.34 14.84 -8.65
C GLN A 628 -35.02 16.33 -8.83
N MET A 629 -34.66 17.04 -7.77
CA MET A 629 -34.30 18.46 -7.86
C MET A 629 -32.95 18.70 -8.54
N MET A 630 -31.96 17.85 -8.31
CA MET A 630 -30.69 17.92 -9.05
C MET A 630 -30.88 17.69 -10.55
N ALA A 631 -31.77 16.77 -10.94
CA ALA A 631 -32.14 16.59 -12.35
C ALA A 631 -32.85 17.82 -12.94
N LYS A 632 -33.70 18.49 -12.14
CA LYS A 632 -34.40 19.71 -12.53
C LYS A 632 -33.44 20.90 -12.69
N VAL A 633 -32.48 21.07 -11.77
CA VAL A 633 -31.43 22.09 -11.88
C VAL A 633 -30.59 21.88 -13.13
N GLN A 634 -30.19 20.64 -13.42
CA GLN A 634 -29.44 20.33 -14.64
C GLN A 634 -30.23 20.69 -15.91
N SER A 635 -31.54 20.39 -15.96
CA SER A 635 -32.38 20.78 -17.11
C SER A 635 -32.51 22.30 -17.27
N LEU A 636 -32.61 23.05 -16.16
CA LEU A 636 -32.77 24.50 -16.20
C LEU A 636 -31.47 25.22 -16.59
N ILE A 637 -30.30 24.63 -16.28
CA ILE A 637 -28.99 25.11 -16.77
C ILE A 637 -28.91 24.98 -18.29
N ASP A 638 -29.35 23.83 -18.83
CA ASP A 638 -29.31 23.56 -20.26
C ASP A 638 -30.30 24.45 -21.05
N GLU A 639 -31.40 24.88 -20.42
CA GLU A 639 -32.42 25.77 -20.99
C GLU A 639 -32.13 27.28 -20.80
N GLY A 640 -31.12 27.65 -20.00
CA GLY A 640 -30.70 29.05 -19.80
C GLY A 640 -31.69 29.93 -19.01
N ASN A 641 -32.60 29.34 -18.23
CA ASN A 641 -33.63 30.08 -17.48
C ASN A 641 -33.17 30.43 -16.05
N LEU A 642 -32.57 31.61 -15.90
CA LEU A 642 -31.93 32.06 -14.65
C LEU A 642 -32.92 32.28 -13.47
N GLU A 643 -34.14 32.74 -13.74
CA GLU A 643 -35.15 33.02 -12.70
C GLU A 643 -35.69 31.72 -12.08
N ALA A 644 -36.04 30.75 -12.92
CA ALA A 644 -36.50 29.44 -12.45
C ALA A 644 -35.39 28.68 -11.70
N LEU A 645 -34.14 28.84 -12.15
CA LEU A 645 -32.98 28.21 -11.53
C LEU A 645 -32.73 28.73 -10.12
N SER A 646 -32.87 30.05 -9.89
CA SER A 646 -32.77 30.65 -8.56
C SER A 646 -33.82 30.07 -7.60
N THR A 647 -35.08 29.93 -8.02
CA THR A 647 -36.13 29.34 -7.17
C THR A 647 -35.86 27.88 -6.85
N THR A 648 -35.38 27.07 -7.80
CA THR A 648 -35.03 25.66 -7.54
C THR A 648 -33.80 25.47 -6.66
N LEU A 649 -32.86 26.43 -6.66
CA LEU A 649 -31.71 26.39 -5.76
C LEU A 649 -32.11 26.70 -4.31
N SER A 650 -33.02 27.66 -4.10
CA SER A 650 -33.57 27.94 -2.76
C SER A 650 -34.38 26.77 -2.20
N GLU A 651 -35.13 26.06 -3.04
CA GLU A 651 -35.80 24.81 -2.64
C GLU A 651 -34.78 23.72 -2.27
N LEU A 652 -33.65 23.63 -2.99
CA LEU A 652 -32.58 22.64 -2.74
C LEU A 652 -31.86 22.88 -1.42
N GLU A 653 -31.62 24.15 -1.08
CA GLU A 653 -31.07 24.56 0.20
C GLU A 653 -32.00 24.15 1.35
N SER A 654 -33.31 24.39 1.22
CA SER A 654 -34.29 23.96 2.23
C SER A 654 -34.35 22.43 2.43
N LEU A 655 -34.15 21.67 1.36
CA LEU A 655 -34.11 20.20 1.44
C LEU A 655 -32.81 19.69 2.05
N GLN A 656 -31.70 20.40 1.85
CA GLN A 656 -30.44 20.11 2.53
C GLN A 656 -30.56 20.33 4.04
N ASP A 657 -31.21 21.41 4.47
CA ASP A 657 -31.47 21.68 5.88
C ASP A 657 -32.29 20.55 6.53
N THR A 658 -33.33 20.06 5.83
CA THR A 658 -34.13 18.91 6.33
C THR A 658 -33.33 17.60 6.40
N GLN A 659 -32.33 17.41 5.52
CA GLN A 659 -31.44 16.26 5.58
C GLN A 659 -30.50 16.34 6.79
N GLU A 660 -29.95 17.52 7.07
CA GLU A 660 -29.08 17.75 8.23
C GLU A 660 -29.84 17.57 9.55
N GLU A 661 -31.07 18.10 9.65
CA GLU A 661 -31.93 17.91 10.82
C GLU A 661 -32.27 16.42 11.05
N TYR A 662 -32.56 15.68 9.98
CA TYR A 662 -32.80 14.25 10.08
C TYR A 662 -31.54 13.44 10.45
N MET A 663 -30.36 13.86 10.00
CA MET A 663 -29.10 13.23 10.37
C MET A 663 -28.79 13.42 11.86
N LEU A 664 -29.02 14.62 12.39
CA LEU A 664 -28.94 14.92 13.82
C LEU A 664 -29.94 14.10 14.64
N GLN A 665 -31.15 13.86 14.10
CA GLN A 665 -32.13 12.98 14.74
C GLN A 665 -31.63 11.52 14.82
N ILE A 666 -30.99 11.01 13.77
CA ILE A 666 -30.44 9.65 13.78
C ILE A 666 -29.27 9.54 14.77
N GLU A 667 -28.36 10.52 14.81
CA GLU A 667 -27.24 10.52 15.74
C GLU A 667 -27.73 10.55 17.21
N THR A 668 -28.77 11.34 17.49
CA THR A 668 -29.38 11.36 18.84
C THR A 668 -30.05 10.04 19.19
N GLU A 669 -30.75 9.40 18.26
CA GLU A 669 -31.31 8.05 18.46
C GLU A 669 -30.22 6.97 18.66
N GLU A 670 -29.11 7.05 17.92
CA GLU A 670 -27.96 6.15 18.08
C GLU A 670 -27.34 6.28 19.47
N THR A 671 -27.13 7.51 19.95
CA THR A 671 -26.57 7.74 21.30
C THR A 671 -27.51 7.21 22.40
N LEU A 672 -28.82 7.35 22.23
CA LEU A 672 -29.82 6.78 23.14
C LEU A 672 -29.81 5.26 23.14
N LEU A 673 -29.71 4.62 21.97
CA LEU A 673 -29.61 3.17 21.85
C LEU A 673 -28.32 2.64 22.47
N LEU A 674 -27.19 3.30 22.24
CA LEU A 674 -25.91 2.93 22.85
C LEU A 674 -25.94 3.04 24.38
N ASN A 675 -26.61 4.05 24.93
CA ASN A 675 -26.81 4.17 26.37
C ASN A 675 -27.74 3.08 26.92
N LYS A 676 -28.80 2.73 26.18
CA LYS A 676 -29.70 1.65 26.58
C LYS A 676 -29.05 0.27 26.52
N ILE A 677 -28.19 0.02 25.53
CA ILE A 677 -27.34 -1.18 25.45
C ILE A 677 -26.39 -1.27 26.65
N LYS A 678 -25.79 -0.16 27.07
CA LYS A 678 -24.93 -0.12 28.27
C LYS A 678 -25.74 -0.41 29.54
N GLN A 679 -26.94 0.13 29.67
CA GLN A 679 -27.83 -0.11 30.81
C GLN A 679 -28.28 -1.58 30.88
N VAL A 680 -28.72 -2.16 29.76
CA VAL A 680 -29.08 -3.59 29.68
C VAL A 680 -27.86 -4.48 29.96
N GLY A 681 -26.68 -4.09 29.48
CA GLY A 681 -25.42 -4.76 29.82
C GLY A 681 -25.18 -4.77 31.33
N GLN A 682 -25.38 -3.64 32.02
CA GLN A 682 -25.26 -3.56 33.48
C GLN A 682 -26.32 -4.39 34.23
N GLU A 683 -27.56 -4.44 33.74
CA GLU A 683 -28.62 -5.28 34.32
C GLU A 683 -28.35 -6.79 34.15
N ILE A 684 -27.75 -7.20 33.02
CA ILE A 684 -27.32 -8.59 32.81
C ILE A 684 -26.21 -8.95 33.81
N PHE A 685 -25.27 -8.03 34.08
CA PHE A 685 -24.19 -8.25 35.05
C PHE A 685 -24.67 -8.28 36.51
N SER A 686 -25.74 -7.57 36.87
CA SER A 686 -26.29 -7.61 38.23
C SER A 686 -27.22 -8.81 38.49
N SER A 687 -27.75 -9.45 37.44
CA SER A 687 -28.62 -10.62 37.54
C SER A 687 -27.91 -11.97 37.74
N SER A 688 -26.58 -12.02 37.57
CA SER A 688 -25.79 -13.24 37.77
C SER A 688 -25.06 -13.26 39.11
N SER A 689 -25.74 -13.69 40.17
CA SER A 689 -25.13 -14.08 41.46
C SER A 689 -25.24 -15.61 41.65
N PRO A 690 -24.18 -16.35 42.01
CA PRO A 690 -24.27 -17.79 42.28
C PRO A 690 -24.82 -18.08 43.70
N PRO A 691 -25.42 -19.26 43.96
CA PRO A 691 -25.93 -19.61 45.28
C PRO A 691 -24.79 -19.94 46.25
N SER A 692 -24.91 -19.44 47.47
CA SER A 692 -24.00 -19.69 48.59
C SER A 692 -24.11 -21.15 49.08
N HIS A 693 -23.06 -21.95 48.91
CA HIS A 693 -22.93 -23.24 49.59
C HIS A 693 -22.07 -23.13 50.85
N SER A 694 -22.72 -23.41 51.98
CA SER A 694 -22.16 -23.62 53.31
C SER A 694 -21.18 -24.81 53.35
N ARG A 695 -19.97 -24.60 53.88
CA ARG A 695 -19.08 -25.70 54.31
C ARG A 695 -19.39 -26.08 55.76
N ARG A 696 -19.93 -27.28 55.96
CA ARG A 696 -19.86 -28.04 57.22
C ARG A 696 -18.68 -29.02 57.16
N SER A 697 -18.14 -29.27 58.34
CA SER A 697 -16.96 -30.05 58.71
C SER A 697 -17.13 -31.57 58.68
N ILE A 698 -16.00 -32.27 58.90
CA ILE A 698 -15.79 -33.68 59.30
C ILE A 698 -15.81 -34.65 58.11
N GLY A 699 -14.90 -35.61 57.92
CA GLY A 699 -13.78 -36.14 58.72
C GLY A 699 -13.34 -37.46 58.06
N GLU A 700 -12.09 -37.86 58.35
CA GLU A 700 -11.34 -39.07 57.92
C GLU A 700 -10.83 -39.14 56.47
#